data_AF-D0NH79-F1
#
_entry.id   AF-D0NH79-F1
#
_cell.length_a   1.000
_cell.length_b   1.000
_cell.length_c   1.000
_cell.angle_alpha   90.00
_cell.angle_beta   90.00
_cell.angle_gamma   90.00
#
_symmetry.space_group_name_H-M   'P 1'
#
loop_
_entity.id
_entity.type
_entity.pdbx_description
1 polymer ?
#
loop_
_entity_poly.entity_id
_entity_poly.type
_entity_poly.pdbx_seq_one_letter_code
_entity_poly.pdbx_strand_id
1 'polypeptide(L)'
;MVKLQLLVMSVCLGVGRGHSNAVNLLSAAVATSAVKCAKEPTQRVDCYPPRANFPGPTEELCLAQGCCWKSLENGGIPCAFAVDEPPSEGKCKSVAKPARLACRNPRFASSSLLEDAEVCESAGCCFDDGDCFQLTSDGYELLTLDETSHGWRGTLALRHGGRGPFGNDVPLLELNVVRESSSQVRIRITDPAFPRYEVPDLPVRRHADKEGETGKEDEYKVHFTPWPFGVAVTRRDSGEVLFNSTPPVKRAEGGESFSGLVFENQFLEISTQLSASEEDDQPILYGLGERLGSARLRADGNGDLYPMFSRAPNASAPVHSRSGGDNLYGVHPFVLQLEDGKSGNAHGIFVLSSNAMEVLARRDALTYRLTGGIFDIFVFSGPTPHKVIEQYTDIVGRPAMPPYWALGYHVGRRGEATSADEAMKVVTQLRMAGVPMDAYWQDFEYMADNGRALSLDETKFSHGDMQAFIDDLHFHSQYFVCVQVPAITMQETGRGDHSEGGKRDWDPVARGEELDIFVKGVNGERYAQKAFRSGWAVFVDFFHPKAPQFWHEQLAKFHKYVMPFDGLWLDMNEPSSTCDCALAAKDDICSHICQECHSAESSSDEKMVELEQVAVPGDGGFIRTNDVNFPFDPYRQPFAPGQSEPNSGGHGNLNSGTLPMAALHHSSLHYNLHSLYGHAQARATHDALSSIVKKRSVLLSRSTFSGTGRYAGHWVGDDAEASWEQLRLSISGTLQMNLLGIPLTGPNVCGSRGRSSTELCVRWHQAASFLPLLRNHAESDGGKQTPVDFDADALNILRSTLLRRYRYLPYMYTLFYEAHRSGSPVVRPLSFEFPGDKNARDIEHQYLLGPALMVSPVVHEGAISAEVYFPDAKWYDAHNGKLALDAAGDNRRVSLLTPLPKLQVHLRGGYIIPTQQSLTTTARSRRGALTLLVALDTSQKTPSAYGELYVDDGDSLSAVEDHRYSLMHFGVLQNSSDTVDFKNSIKFHGYAGPEMQADLKEVRVYGVRGEGFAANSSMNATLLSSSGEGSPRELAVKAEYFAQSEMLVLSRFDVPVGQEFHVKVVAQPAATPEGGKKETGVGANASGKSGSEEEAEKGAAGGNTPAEKKKKSIFSVTGIVGIVVGCAFLAAIILVFLLRRRRRGYNTL
;
A
#
# COMPACT_ATOMS: atom_id res chain seq x y z
N MET A 1 40.28 18.05 46.63
CA MET A 1 41.39 17.56 45.80
C MET A 1 42.52 16.84 46.56
N VAL A 2 42.79 17.09 47.84
CA VAL A 2 43.85 16.33 48.59
C VAL A 2 43.36 15.00 49.21
N LYS A 3 42.04 14.75 49.32
CA LYS A 3 41.49 13.44 49.74
C LYS A 3 41.35 12.42 48.61
N LEU A 4 41.50 12.82 47.34
CA LEU A 4 41.39 11.93 46.18
C LEU A 4 42.75 11.32 45.79
N GLN A 5 43.86 11.90 46.23
CA GLN A 5 45.21 11.38 45.96
C GLN A 5 45.66 10.28 46.95
N LEU A 6 45.03 10.14 48.11
CA LEU A 6 45.36 9.09 49.09
C LEU A 6 44.64 7.75 48.85
N LEU A 7 43.56 7.73 48.07
CA LEU A 7 42.87 6.48 47.71
C LEU A 7 43.55 5.75 46.52
N VAL A 8 44.26 6.51 45.67
CA VAL A 8 44.90 5.98 44.45
C VAL A 8 46.23 5.26 44.75
N MET A 9 46.90 5.57 45.87
CA MET A 9 48.15 4.91 46.28
C MET A 9 47.95 3.52 46.92
N SER A 10 46.75 3.18 47.40
CA SER A 10 46.51 1.89 48.06
C SER A 10 46.10 0.77 47.09
N VAL A 11 45.89 1.09 45.81
CA VAL A 11 45.45 0.13 44.78
C VAL A 11 46.61 -0.40 43.92
N CYS A 12 47.80 0.20 43.99
CA CYS A 12 48.97 -0.23 43.20
C CYS A 12 49.89 -1.26 43.88
N LEU A 13 49.57 -1.77 45.07
CA LEU A 13 50.35 -2.82 45.75
C LEU A 13 49.42 -3.95 46.23
N GLY A 14 48.94 -4.73 45.27
CA GLY A 14 48.07 -5.88 45.51
C GLY A 14 48.05 -6.84 44.33
N VAL A 15 49.23 -7.17 43.77
CA VAL A 15 49.36 -8.22 42.77
C VAL A 15 49.28 -9.58 43.48
N GLY A 16 48.13 -10.24 43.36
CA GLY A 16 47.96 -11.63 43.77
C GLY A 16 46.52 -11.99 44.17
N ARG A 17 45.88 -12.85 43.37
CA ARG A 17 44.54 -13.46 43.53
C ARG A 17 43.33 -12.67 43.01
N GLY A 18 43.35 -12.32 41.73
CA GLY A 18 42.14 -12.05 40.95
C GLY A 18 41.61 -13.31 40.29
N HIS A 19 40.89 -14.18 41.01
CA HIS A 19 40.09 -15.27 40.41
C HIS A 19 38.76 -15.53 41.15
N SER A 20 38.48 -14.87 42.29
CA SER A 20 37.26 -15.11 43.07
C SER A 20 36.17 -14.02 42.94
N ASN A 21 36.49 -12.83 42.42
CA ASN A 21 35.53 -11.71 42.33
C ASN A 21 34.77 -11.65 41.00
N ALA A 22 35.32 -12.21 39.91
CA ALA A 22 34.59 -12.31 38.63
C ALA A 22 33.45 -13.35 38.70
N VAL A 23 33.65 -14.43 39.45
CA VAL A 23 32.64 -15.48 39.67
C VAL A 23 31.48 -14.97 40.55
N ASN A 24 31.75 -14.05 41.47
CA ASN A 24 30.72 -13.46 42.34
C ASN A 24 29.84 -12.40 41.66
N LEU A 25 30.33 -11.72 40.60
CA LEU A 25 29.51 -10.81 39.80
C LEU A 25 28.61 -11.56 38.81
N LEU A 26 29.12 -12.63 38.22
CA LEU A 26 28.33 -13.56 37.38
C LEU A 26 27.26 -14.28 38.21
N SER A 27 27.58 -14.77 39.42
CA SER A 27 26.60 -15.44 40.28
C SER A 27 25.54 -14.48 40.82
N ALA A 28 25.90 -13.22 41.12
CA ALA A 28 24.93 -12.19 41.52
C ALA A 28 24.01 -11.78 40.36
N ALA A 29 24.53 -11.63 39.14
CA ALA A 29 23.74 -11.34 37.95
C ALA A 29 22.76 -12.48 37.61
N VAL A 30 23.21 -13.74 37.70
CA VAL A 30 22.40 -14.95 37.50
C VAL A 30 21.36 -15.13 38.63
N ALA A 31 21.69 -14.78 39.87
CA ALA A 31 20.71 -14.81 40.97
C ALA A 31 19.63 -13.72 40.84
N THR A 32 19.98 -12.53 40.31
CA THR A 32 18.99 -11.47 40.03
C THR A 32 18.11 -11.76 38.80
N SER A 33 18.63 -12.43 37.76
CA SER A 33 17.82 -12.86 36.61
C SER A 33 16.85 -13.97 36.97
N ALA A 34 17.26 -14.93 37.81
CA ALA A 34 16.39 -16.02 38.29
C ALA A 34 15.14 -15.52 39.06
N VAL A 35 15.24 -14.39 39.78
CA VAL A 35 14.09 -13.77 40.48
C VAL A 35 13.18 -12.98 39.52
N LYS A 36 13.74 -12.36 38.47
CA LYS A 36 12.98 -11.62 37.45
C LYS A 36 12.19 -12.55 36.51
N CYS A 37 12.68 -13.77 36.25
CA CYS A 37 12.00 -14.77 35.44
C CYS A 37 10.79 -15.44 36.11
N ALA A 38 10.47 -15.09 37.36
CA ALA A 38 9.31 -15.63 38.09
C ALA A 38 7.96 -15.06 37.62
N LYS A 39 7.95 -13.93 36.89
CA LYS A 39 6.75 -13.36 36.25
C LYS A 39 6.84 -13.58 34.75
N GLU A 40 6.17 -14.61 34.25
CA GLU A 40 6.10 -14.83 32.80
C GLU A 40 5.30 -13.70 32.14
N PRO A 41 5.80 -13.12 31.02
CA PRO A 41 4.99 -12.23 30.22
C PRO A 41 3.81 -13.01 29.61
N THR A 42 2.70 -12.31 29.38
CA THR A 42 1.49 -12.88 28.74
C THR A 42 1.77 -13.50 27.37
N GLN A 43 2.75 -12.96 26.64
CA GLN A 43 3.25 -13.53 25.40
C GLN A 43 4.77 -13.34 25.35
N ARG A 44 5.47 -14.43 25.06
CA ARG A 44 6.93 -14.48 25.00
C ARG A 44 7.42 -13.93 23.67
N VAL A 45 8.36 -13.00 23.73
CA VAL A 45 9.15 -12.63 22.56
C VAL A 45 10.37 -13.53 22.56
N ASP A 46 10.56 -14.28 21.48
CA ASP A 46 11.70 -15.16 21.37
C ASP A 46 13.00 -14.33 21.38
N CYS A 47 13.81 -14.56 22.41
CA CYS A 47 15.12 -13.91 22.53
C CYS A 47 16.16 -14.54 21.59
N TYR A 48 15.86 -15.74 21.11
CA TYR A 48 16.75 -16.53 20.30
C TYR A 48 15.93 -17.24 19.22
N PRO A 49 15.35 -16.47 18.27
CA PRO A 49 14.50 -17.04 17.24
C PRO A 49 15.26 -18.09 16.42
N PRO A 50 14.62 -19.24 16.11
CA PRO A 50 15.27 -20.33 15.42
C PRO A 50 15.74 -19.89 14.03
N ARG A 51 17.04 -20.04 13.74
CA ARG A 51 17.62 -19.78 12.42
C ARG A 51 18.01 -21.09 11.75
N ALA A 52 17.72 -21.21 10.45
CA ALA A 52 18.22 -22.34 9.67
C ALA A 52 19.75 -22.42 9.80
N ASN A 53 20.26 -23.63 10.10
CA ASN A 53 21.68 -23.91 10.31
C ASN A 53 22.32 -23.30 11.59
N PHE A 54 21.52 -22.82 12.55
CA PHE A 54 22.00 -22.45 13.89
C PHE A 54 21.42 -23.39 14.95
N PRO A 55 22.22 -23.78 15.97
CA PRO A 55 21.68 -24.56 17.09
C PRO A 55 20.62 -23.74 17.84
N GLY A 56 19.59 -24.43 18.35
CA GLY A 56 18.55 -23.82 19.19
C GLY A 56 19.09 -23.18 20.48
N PRO A 57 18.27 -22.41 21.20
CA PRO A 57 18.75 -21.74 22.40
C PRO A 57 19.11 -22.75 23.50
N THR A 58 20.05 -22.37 24.38
CA THR A 58 20.32 -23.08 25.63
C THR A 58 19.88 -22.22 26.81
N GLU A 59 19.61 -22.84 27.96
CA GLU A 59 19.37 -22.12 29.21
C GLU A 59 20.47 -21.09 29.49
N GLU A 60 21.73 -21.50 29.34
CA GLU A 60 22.86 -20.64 29.62
C GLU A 60 22.99 -19.49 28.62
N LEU A 61 22.76 -19.73 27.32
CA LEU A 61 22.80 -18.69 26.29
C LEU A 61 21.65 -17.69 26.47
N CYS A 62 20.46 -18.21 26.78
CA CYS A 62 19.29 -17.39 27.05
C CYS A 62 19.50 -16.46 28.24
N LEU A 63 19.93 -17.01 29.38
CA LEU A 63 20.18 -16.25 30.60
C LEU A 63 21.36 -15.27 30.43
N ALA A 64 22.40 -15.66 29.67
CA ALA A 64 23.54 -14.81 29.37
C ALA A 64 23.18 -13.62 28.46
N GLN A 65 22.22 -13.79 27.54
CA GLN A 65 21.77 -12.72 26.65
C GLN A 65 20.97 -11.64 27.38
N GLY A 66 20.34 -11.97 28.50
CA GLY A 66 19.37 -11.04 29.07
C GLY A 66 18.11 -11.70 29.58
N CYS A 67 17.79 -12.84 29.00
CA CYS A 67 16.45 -13.36 28.83
C CYS A 67 16.07 -14.40 29.89
N CYS A 68 14.86 -14.93 29.77
CA CYS A 68 14.33 -15.97 30.62
C CYS A 68 14.21 -17.28 29.88
N TRP A 69 14.61 -18.35 30.56
CA TRP A 69 14.53 -19.71 30.05
C TRP A 69 13.39 -20.46 30.72
N LYS A 70 12.60 -21.20 29.94
CA LYS A 70 11.69 -22.22 30.45
C LYS A 70 11.99 -23.55 29.80
N SER A 71 12.39 -24.52 30.61
CA SER A 71 12.55 -25.91 30.15
C SER A 71 11.19 -26.50 29.76
N LEU A 72 11.13 -27.17 28.60
CA LEU A 72 9.96 -27.92 28.15
C LEU A 72 9.91 -29.27 28.89
N GLU A 73 8.72 -29.84 29.11
CA GLU A 73 8.49 -31.00 30.01
C GLU A 73 9.24 -32.30 29.63
N ASN A 74 9.90 -32.36 28.46
CA ASN A 74 10.47 -33.58 27.91
C ASN A 74 11.89 -33.93 28.39
N GLY A 75 12.53 -33.14 29.26
CA GLY A 75 13.84 -33.48 29.86
C GLY A 75 14.92 -33.73 28.80
N GLY A 76 15.45 -32.65 28.21
CA GLY A 76 16.15 -32.68 26.93
C GLY A 76 17.39 -33.58 26.78
N ILE A 77 17.73 -33.83 25.51
CA ILE A 77 19.04 -33.68 24.81
C ILE A 77 18.80 -34.01 23.32
N PRO A 78 19.24 -33.16 22.37
CA PRO A 78 20.21 -33.64 21.38
C PRO A 78 21.34 -32.64 21.02
N CYS A 79 22.58 -33.13 20.94
CA CYS A 79 23.69 -32.62 20.10
C CYS A 79 23.85 -33.57 18.89
N ALA A 80 24.51 -33.26 17.77
CA ALA A 80 24.83 -32.04 17.03
C ALA A 80 25.09 -32.47 15.57
N PHE A 81 24.93 -31.54 14.65
CA PHE A 81 25.11 -31.61 13.19
C PHE A 81 26.15 -32.64 12.71
N ALA A 82 25.69 -33.66 11.97
CA ALA A 82 26.45 -34.71 11.27
C ALA A 82 26.79 -36.03 12.01
N VAL A 83 26.27 -36.31 13.21
CA VAL A 83 26.36 -37.67 13.80
C VAL A 83 24.99 -38.29 14.10
N ASP A 84 24.84 -39.57 13.75
CA ASP A 84 23.56 -40.31 13.77
C ASP A 84 23.00 -40.60 15.19
N GLU A 85 23.80 -40.49 16.26
CA GLU A 85 23.35 -40.77 17.64
C GLU A 85 23.77 -39.69 18.66
N PRO A 86 22.85 -39.16 19.49
CA PRO A 86 23.14 -38.12 20.48
C PRO A 86 23.91 -38.65 21.72
N PRO A 87 24.63 -37.78 22.47
CA PRO A 87 25.39 -38.18 23.65
C PRO A 87 24.51 -38.70 24.80
N SER A 88 25.03 -39.65 25.59
CA SER A 88 24.29 -40.22 26.73
C SER A 88 24.04 -39.23 27.88
N GLU A 89 22.83 -39.26 28.44
CA GLU A 89 22.34 -38.39 29.53
C GLU A 89 23.27 -38.35 30.76
N GLY A 90 23.93 -39.48 31.08
CA GLY A 90 24.85 -39.61 32.21
C GLY A 90 26.14 -38.79 32.08
N LYS A 91 26.69 -38.63 30.86
CA LYS A 91 27.89 -37.82 30.63
C LYS A 91 27.55 -36.32 30.59
N CYS A 92 26.39 -35.94 30.05
CA CYS A 92 25.94 -34.54 30.05
C CYS A 92 25.82 -33.96 31.47
N LYS A 93 25.33 -34.75 32.43
CA LYS A 93 25.23 -34.35 33.84
C LYS A 93 26.59 -34.17 34.54
N SER A 94 27.68 -34.72 33.99
CA SER A 94 29.02 -34.67 34.58
C SER A 94 29.83 -33.41 34.24
N VAL A 95 29.43 -32.67 33.20
CA VAL A 95 30.04 -31.40 32.79
C VAL A 95 29.23 -30.26 33.39
N ALA A 96 29.89 -29.41 34.18
CA ALA A 96 29.24 -28.26 34.81
C ALA A 96 28.61 -27.35 33.75
N LYS A 97 27.34 -26.96 33.94
CA LYS A 97 26.59 -26.06 33.04
C LYS A 97 27.42 -24.87 32.52
N PRO A 98 28.20 -24.14 33.36
CA PRO A 98 29.06 -23.03 32.92
C PRO A 98 30.28 -23.41 32.07
N ALA A 99 30.74 -24.67 32.08
CA ALA A 99 31.90 -25.14 31.32
C ALA A 99 31.57 -25.53 29.86
N ARG A 100 30.28 -25.73 29.52
CA ARG A 100 29.80 -26.07 28.16
C ARG A 100 29.94 -24.93 27.14
N LEU A 101 30.71 -23.88 27.46
CA LEU A 101 30.77 -22.56 26.79
C LEU A 101 31.30 -22.63 25.35
N ALA A 102 32.19 -23.58 25.07
CA ALA A 102 32.74 -23.83 23.74
C ALA A 102 31.69 -24.31 22.72
N CYS A 103 30.57 -24.88 23.21
CA CYS A 103 29.48 -25.45 22.42
C CYS A 103 28.34 -24.45 22.16
N ARG A 104 28.43 -23.23 22.73
CA ARG A 104 27.31 -22.29 22.89
C ARG A 104 27.11 -21.31 21.74
N ASN A 105 28.03 -21.26 20.79
CA ASN A 105 27.97 -20.28 19.71
C ASN A 105 28.91 -20.67 18.57
N PRO A 106 28.41 -20.79 17.32
CA PRO A 106 29.27 -20.90 16.14
C PRO A 106 30.28 -19.74 16.00
N ARG A 107 30.10 -18.61 16.72
CA ARG A 107 31.09 -17.52 16.84
C ARG A 107 32.46 -17.97 17.36
N PHE A 108 32.60 -19.11 18.05
CA PHE A 108 33.84 -19.50 18.75
C PHE A 108 34.20 -20.99 18.71
N ALA A 109 33.40 -21.84 18.06
CA ALA A 109 33.71 -23.27 17.92
C ALA A 109 34.71 -23.49 16.77
N SER A 110 35.75 -24.29 16.99
CA SER A 110 36.61 -24.74 15.89
C SER A 110 35.84 -25.73 15.02
N SER A 111 36.12 -25.77 13.73
CA SER A 111 35.51 -26.74 12.82
C SER A 111 35.72 -28.19 13.21
N SER A 112 36.87 -28.50 13.83
CA SER A 112 37.13 -29.81 14.43
C SER A 112 36.16 -30.22 15.55
N LEU A 113 35.48 -29.26 16.21
CA LEU A 113 34.46 -29.52 17.24
C LEU A 113 33.10 -29.88 16.61
N LEU A 114 32.89 -29.50 15.33
CA LEU A 114 31.61 -29.64 14.61
C LEU A 114 31.53 -30.92 13.78
N GLU A 115 32.65 -31.58 13.51
CA GLU A 115 32.72 -32.75 12.61
C GLU A 115 33.12 -34.07 13.30
N ASP A 116 33.61 -34.02 14.55
CA ASP A 116 34.11 -35.19 15.30
C ASP A 116 33.32 -35.39 16.61
N ALA A 117 32.65 -36.54 16.71
CA ALA A 117 31.82 -36.91 17.85
C ALA A 117 32.63 -37.10 19.14
N GLU A 118 33.85 -37.64 19.08
CA GLU A 118 34.72 -37.84 20.25
C GLU A 118 35.26 -36.50 20.78
N VAL A 119 35.51 -35.54 19.88
CA VAL A 119 35.93 -34.17 20.22
C VAL A 119 34.76 -33.36 20.81
N CYS A 120 33.55 -33.49 20.25
CA CYS A 120 32.31 -32.89 20.77
C CYS A 120 31.95 -33.48 22.16
N GLU A 121 32.06 -34.80 22.32
CA GLU A 121 31.84 -35.51 23.59
C GLU A 121 32.87 -35.13 24.66
N SER A 122 34.15 -35.01 24.32
CA SER A 122 35.21 -34.64 25.26
C SER A 122 35.18 -33.16 25.68
N ALA A 123 34.55 -32.29 24.86
CA ALA A 123 34.28 -30.89 25.18
C ALA A 123 33.00 -30.66 25.99
N GLY A 124 32.13 -31.67 26.14
CA GLY A 124 30.96 -31.63 27.00
C GLY A 124 29.75 -30.89 26.45
N CYS A 125 29.57 -30.88 25.13
CA CYS A 125 28.45 -30.24 24.45
C CYS A 125 27.14 -31.01 24.66
N CYS A 126 26.14 -30.38 25.30
CA CYS A 126 24.78 -30.92 25.49
C CYS A 126 23.78 -29.75 25.48
N PHE A 127 22.74 -29.81 24.64
CA PHE A 127 21.65 -28.82 24.58
C PHE A 127 20.46 -29.26 25.45
N ASP A 128 19.79 -28.29 26.09
CA ASP A 128 18.57 -28.50 26.87
C ASP A 128 17.35 -28.07 26.02
N ASP A 129 16.24 -28.82 26.03
CA ASP A 129 14.98 -28.41 25.39
C ASP A 129 14.28 -27.33 26.24
N GLY A 130 14.15 -26.12 25.71
CA GLY A 130 13.46 -25.01 26.37
C GLY A 130 13.22 -23.78 25.50
N ASP A 131 12.29 -22.94 25.94
CA ASP A 131 11.95 -21.66 25.32
C ASP A 131 12.81 -20.54 25.92
N CYS A 132 13.42 -19.73 25.06
CA CYS A 132 14.12 -18.52 25.47
C CYS A 132 13.30 -17.27 25.17
N PHE A 133 12.98 -16.45 26.17
CA PHE A 133 12.07 -15.32 25.99
C PHE A 133 12.50 -14.03 26.70
N GLN A 134 12.10 -12.89 26.13
CA GLN A 134 12.42 -11.56 26.67
C GLN A 134 11.74 -11.31 28.02
N LEU A 135 12.45 -10.62 28.91
CA LEU A 135 11.88 -10.01 30.12
C LEU A 135 11.11 -8.74 29.76
N THR A 136 10.04 -8.46 30.50
CA THR A 136 9.42 -7.13 30.47
C THR A 136 10.42 -6.11 31.03
N SER A 137 10.79 -5.11 30.23
CA SER A 137 11.72 -4.06 30.66
C SER A 137 10.98 -3.01 31.48
N ASP A 138 11.52 -2.65 32.64
CA ASP A 138 11.03 -1.53 33.45
C ASP A 138 11.28 -0.16 32.78
N GLY A 139 12.21 -0.10 31.80
CA GLY A 139 12.52 1.09 31.02
C GLY A 139 13.31 2.18 31.76
N TYR A 140 13.04 3.44 31.39
CA TYR A 140 13.79 4.62 31.82
C TYR A 140 13.02 5.42 32.90
N GLU A 141 13.73 6.26 33.65
CA GLU A 141 13.19 7.27 34.57
C GLU A 141 13.40 8.68 34.00
N LEU A 142 12.37 9.52 34.03
CA LEU A 142 12.47 10.94 33.65
C LEU A 142 13.09 11.74 34.80
N LEU A 143 14.30 12.26 34.59
CA LEU A 143 15.04 13.02 35.60
C LEU A 143 14.72 14.52 35.59
N THR A 144 14.60 15.08 34.39
CA THR A 144 14.35 16.51 34.17
C THR A 144 13.33 16.69 33.05
N LEU A 145 12.52 17.73 33.15
CA LEU A 145 11.58 18.14 32.12
C LEU A 145 11.42 19.65 32.17
N ASP A 146 11.95 20.33 31.16
CA ASP A 146 11.87 21.76 30.99
C ASP A 146 10.89 22.08 29.86
N GLU A 147 9.94 22.99 30.11
CA GLU A 147 9.10 23.55 29.05
C GLU A 147 9.91 24.58 28.24
N THR A 148 9.82 24.47 26.92
CA THR A 148 10.45 25.38 25.95
C THR A 148 9.37 26.19 25.24
N SER A 149 9.77 27.18 24.44
CA SER A 149 8.80 27.97 23.64
C SER A 149 8.00 27.14 22.63
N HIS A 150 8.47 25.94 22.27
CA HIS A 150 7.88 25.09 21.23
C HIS A 150 7.50 23.69 21.74
N GLY A 151 7.51 23.42 23.05
CA GLY A 151 7.22 22.10 23.61
C GLY A 151 8.03 21.78 24.86
N TRP A 152 8.65 20.62 24.96
CA TRP A 152 9.35 20.14 26.15
C TRP A 152 10.67 19.45 25.83
N ARG A 153 11.65 19.59 26.74
CA ARG A 153 12.93 18.89 26.67
C ARG A 153 13.21 18.21 28.01
N GLY A 154 13.71 16.99 28.00
CA GLY A 154 13.98 16.24 29.23
C GLY A 154 15.14 15.26 29.12
N THR A 155 15.61 14.79 30.27
CA THR A 155 16.65 13.75 30.36
C THR A 155 16.06 12.48 30.93
N LEU A 156 16.28 11.36 30.26
CA LEU A 156 15.89 10.02 30.71
C LEU A 156 17.13 9.26 31.16
N ALA A 157 17.02 8.52 32.26
CA ALA A 157 18.10 7.67 32.75
C ALA A 157 17.63 6.23 32.93
N LEU A 158 18.44 5.29 32.45
CA LEU A 158 18.22 3.87 32.72
C LEU A 158 18.50 3.59 34.20
N ARG A 159 17.53 3.02 34.92
CA ARG A 159 17.71 2.72 36.35
C ARG A 159 18.81 1.68 36.58
N HIS A 160 19.49 1.78 37.72
CA HIS A 160 20.59 0.88 38.07
C HIS A 160 20.12 -0.59 38.12
N GLY A 161 20.71 -1.45 37.28
CA GLY A 161 20.31 -2.86 37.13
C GLY A 161 19.14 -3.10 36.16
N GLY A 162 18.62 -2.05 35.53
CA GLY A 162 17.84 -2.14 34.31
C GLY A 162 18.77 -2.44 33.13
N ARG A 163 18.37 -3.41 32.30
CA ARG A 163 19.02 -3.76 31.05
C ARG A 163 17.95 -4.20 30.06
N GLY A 164 18.11 -3.85 28.80
CA GLY A 164 17.29 -4.37 27.72
C GLY A 164 17.62 -5.84 27.41
N PRO A 165 16.91 -6.43 26.44
CA PRO A 165 16.99 -7.84 26.11
C PRO A 165 18.29 -8.26 25.43
N PHE A 166 19.01 -7.39 24.73
CA PHE A 166 20.25 -7.73 24.02
C PHE A 166 21.49 -7.01 24.56
N GLY A 167 21.32 -6.07 25.49
CA GLY A 167 22.37 -5.30 26.12
C GLY A 167 22.92 -4.18 25.24
N ASN A 168 23.97 -3.50 25.71
CA ASN A 168 24.46 -2.23 25.13
C ASN A 168 23.40 -1.11 25.16
N ASP A 169 22.62 -1.07 26.25
CA ASP A 169 21.69 0.02 26.53
C ASP A 169 22.42 1.37 26.62
N VAL A 170 21.75 2.41 26.13
CA VAL A 170 22.24 3.79 26.27
C VAL A 170 21.82 4.34 27.63
N PRO A 171 22.74 4.62 28.57
CA PRO A 171 22.38 4.89 29.96
C PRO A 171 21.62 6.20 30.18
N LEU A 172 21.82 7.19 29.29
CA LEU A 172 21.17 8.49 29.32
C LEU A 172 20.60 8.80 27.95
N LEU A 173 19.34 9.24 27.90
CA LEU A 173 18.69 9.68 26.66
C LEU A 173 18.21 11.13 26.81
N GLU A 174 18.07 11.78 25.67
CA GLU A 174 17.41 13.08 25.56
C GLU A 174 16.00 12.90 24.97
N LEU A 175 15.02 13.46 25.66
CA LEU A 175 13.64 13.57 25.20
C LEU A 175 13.41 14.97 24.65
N ASN A 176 12.85 15.07 23.44
CA ASN A 176 12.39 16.33 22.87
C ASN A 176 10.97 16.14 22.30
N VAL A 177 10.00 16.85 22.87
CA VAL A 177 8.61 16.85 22.40
C VAL A 177 8.28 18.22 21.83
N VAL A 178 8.01 18.29 20.54
CA VAL A 178 7.82 19.54 19.79
C VAL A 178 6.37 19.67 19.32
N ARG A 179 5.79 20.86 19.50
CA ARG A 179 4.50 21.26 18.93
C ARG A 179 4.73 21.70 17.48
N GLU A 180 4.56 20.78 16.53
CA GLU A 180 4.75 21.05 15.09
C GLU A 180 3.60 21.92 14.53
N SER A 181 2.39 21.74 15.03
CA SER A 181 1.21 22.59 14.77
C SER A 181 0.13 22.35 15.83
N SER A 182 -1.02 23.04 15.70
CA SER A 182 -2.17 22.80 16.58
C SER A 182 -2.72 21.37 16.49
N SER A 183 -2.42 20.62 15.44
CA SER A 183 -2.94 19.27 15.20
C SER A 183 -1.86 18.18 15.12
N GLN A 184 -0.59 18.53 15.39
CA GLN A 184 0.56 17.63 15.20
C GLN A 184 1.57 17.83 16.32
N VAL A 185 2.00 16.73 16.94
CA VAL A 185 3.09 16.70 17.93
C VAL A 185 4.15 15.70 17.49
N ARG A 186 5.42 16.06 17.71
CA ARG A 186 6.57 15.23 17.40
C ARG A 186 7.31 14.86 18.68
N ILE A 187 7.58 13.58 18.90
CA ILE A 187 8.27 13.03 20.06
C ILE A 187 9.58 12.41 19.56
N ARG A 188 10.70 12.93 20.05
CA ARG A 188 12.04 12.44 19.72
C ARG A 188 12.74 11.92 20.96
N ILE A 189 13.38 10.77 20.85
CA ILE A 189 14.23 10.18 21.88
C ILE A 189 15.57 9.84 21.25
N THR A 190 16.64 10.48 21.72
CA THR A 190 17.98 10.41 21.13
C THR A 190 19.06 10.10 22.17
N ASP A 191 20.23 9.67 21.70
CA ASP A 191 21.43 9.55 22.52
C ASP A 191 22.17 10.91 22.54
N PRO A 192 22.27 11.60 23.68
CA PRO A 192 22.95 12.89 23.78
C PRO A 192 24.48 12.75 23.74
N ALA A 193 25.04 11.56 23.96
CA ALA A 193 26.48 11.31 23.97
C ALA A 193 27.03 10.91 22.60
N PHE A 194 26.19 10.37 21.70
CA PHE A 194 26.58 9.94 20.37
C PHE A 194 25.47 10.23 19.35
N PRO A 195 25.75 10.97 18.25
CA PRO A 195 24.77 11.21 17.21
C PRO A 195 24.48 9.90 16.48
N ARG A 196 23.29 9.33 16.68
CA ARG A 196 22.84 8.13 15.98
C ARG A 196 22.27 8.48 14.61
N TYR A 197 22.16 7.47 13.74
CA TYR A 197 21.50 7.60 12.45
C TYR A 197 20.08 8.18 12.57
N GLU A 198 19.79 9.15 11.71
CA GLU A 198 18.46 9.73 11.50
C GLU A 198 18.15 9.69 10.00
N VAL A 199 16.89 9.44 9.64
CA VAL A 199 16.46 9.35 8.24
C VAL A 199 16.75 10.67 7.51
N PRO A 200 17.58 10.66 6.45
CA PRO A 200 17.84 11.85 5.66
C PRO A 200 16.67 12.19 4.74
N ASP A 201 16.58 13.45 4.32
CA ASP A 201 15.96 13.84 3.05
C ASP A 201 14.44 13.63 2.84
N LEU A 202 13.65 13.33 3.87
CA LEU A 202 12.20 13.59 3.80
C LEU A 202 11.92 15.08 3.95
N PRO A 203 10.88 15.63 3.33
CA PRO A 203 10.29 16.79 3.95
C PRO A 203 9.86 16.37 5.38
N VAL A 204 10.53 16.96 6.35
CA VAL A 204 10.04 17.20 7.70
C VAL A 204 10.33 18.68 7.83
N ARG A 205 9.27 19.51 7.82
CA ARG A 205 9.35 20.98 7.83
C ARG A 205 10.53 21.43 8.70
N ARG A 206 11.58 22.00 8.09
CA ARG A 206 12.42 22.95 8.83
C ARG A 206 11.54 24.17 9.00
N HIS A 207 11.24 24.55 10.24
CA HIS A 207 10.66 25.86 10.56
C HIS A 207 11.51 26.94 9.86
N ALA A 208 11.14 27.31 8.64
CA ALA A 208 11.36 28.63 8.11
C ALA A 208 10.11 29.40 8.51
N ASP A 209 10.18 30.03 9.68
CA ASP A 209 9.39 31.19 10.11
C ASP A 209 8.14 31.46 9.28
N LYS A 210 7.11 30.63 9.42
CA LYS A 210 5.76 31.16 9.40
C LYS A 210 5.48 31.65 10.82
N GLU A 211 5.98 32.83 11.14
CA GLU A 211 5.35 33.69 12.13
C GLU A 211 3.86 33.83 11.73
N GLY A 212 2.96 33.00 12.30
CA GLY A 212 1.61 32.98 11.74
C GLY A 212 0.53 32.06 12.33
N GLU A 213 0.80 31.26 13.37
CA GLU A 213 -0.29 30.64 14.16
C GLU A 213 -0.08 30.82 15.68
N THR A 214 0.48 31.96 16.09
CA THR A 214 0.42 32.40 17.47
C THR A 214 -1.03 32.80 17.81
N GLY A 215 -1.83 31.84 18.28
CA GLY A 215 -3.19 32.09 18.76
C GLY A 215 -4.20 30.94 18.62
N LYS A 216 -3.86 29.84 17.95
CA LYS A 216 -4.72 28.63 17.97
C LYS A 216 -4.32 27.72 19.11
N GLU A 217 -5.32 27.28 19.87
CA GLU A 217 -5.15 26.30 20.95
C GLU A 217 -4.89 24.91 20.34
N ASP A 218 -3.95 24.14 20.90
CA ASP A 218 -3.63 22.80 20.41
C ASP A 218 -4.85 21.87 20.53
N GLU A 219 -5.16 21.07 19.53
CA GLU A 219 -6.23 20.06 19.55
C GLU A 219 -5.90 18.85 20.45
N TYR A 220 -4.69 18.83 21.02
CA TYR A 220 -4.18 17.77 21.87
C TYR A 220 -3.63 18.32 23.20
N LYS A 221 -3.36 17.39 24.11
CA LYS A 221 -2.63 17.60 25.37
C LYS A 221 -1.54 16.54 25.49
N VAL A 222 -0.38 16.95 26.00
CA VAL A 222 0.77 16.05 26.24
C VAL A 222 0.92 15.83 27.74
N HIS A 223 1.11 14.58 28.14
CA HIS A 223 1.31 14.16 29.52
C HIS A 223 2.58 13.32 29.63
N PHE A 224 3.24 13.38 30.79
CA PHE A 224 4.50 12.69 31.04
C PHE A 224 4.39 11.84 32.31
N THR A 225 4.72 10.55 32.21
CA THR A 225 4.84 9.65 33.35
C THR A 225 6.32 9.55 33.72
N PRO A 226 6.73 9.87 34.97
CA PRO A 226 8.15 9.84 35.33
C PRO A 226 8.75 8.43 35.46
N TRP A 227 7.99 7.47 35.98
CA TRP A 227 8.46 6.10 36.21
C TRP A 227 7.31 5.07 36.27
N PRO A 228 7.39 3.95 35.53
CA PRO A 228 8.17 3.78 34.30
C PRO A 228 7.91 4.94 33.32
N PHE A 229 8.95 5.42 32.63
CA PHE A 229 8.80 6.56 31.73
C PHE A 229 7.80 6.29 30.60
N GLY A 230 6.95 7.28 30.32
CA GLY A 230 6.06 7.28 29.16
C GLY A 230 5.63 8.69 28.78
N VAL A 231 5.29 8.88 27.50
CA VAL A 231 4.65 10.08 26.96
C VAL A 231 3.26 9.70 26.50
N ALA A 232 2.26 10.49 26.86
CA ALA A 232 0.90 10.33 26.38
C ALA A 232 0.39 11.59 25.68
N VAL A 233 -0.30 11.40 24.57
CA VAL A 233 -0.97 12.43 23.79
C VAL A 233 -2.45 12.11 23.79
N THR A 234 -3.26 13.04 24.25
CA THR A 234 -4.73 12.89 24.31
C THR A 234 -5.42 13.98 23.52
N ARG A 235 -6.53 13.66 22.85
CA ARG A 235 -7.41 14.65 22.22
C ARG A 235 -7.91 15.63 23.28
N ARG A 236 -7.83 16.94 23.01
CA ARG A 236 -8.19 17.99 23.98
C ARG A 236 -9.67 17.92 24.38
N ASP A 237 -10.54 17.72 23.39
CA ASP A 237 -12.00 17.84 23.56
C ASP A 237 -12.65 16.61 24.18
N SER A 238 -12.23 15.40 23.77
CA SER A 238 -12.81 14.15 24.26
C SER A 238 -11.99 13.46 25.36
N GLY A 239 -10.69 13.76 25.46
CA GLY A 239 -9.75 13.00 26.30
C GLY A 239 -9.29 11.67 25.71
N GLU A 240 -9.68 11.34 24.46
CA GLU A 240 -9.30 10.09 23.79
C GLU A 240 -7.77 9.97 23.70
N VAL A 241 -7.24 8.76 23.90
CA VAL A 241 -5.80 8.49 23.83
C VAL A 241 -5.38 8.33 22.37
N LEU A 242 -4.52 9.24 21.89
CA LEU A 242 -3.96 9.22 20.54
C LEU A 242 -2.61 8.49 20.49
N PHE A 243 -1.87 8.56 21.59
CA PHE A 243 -0.61 7.85 21.81
C PHE A 243 -0.39 7.74 23.32
N ASN A 244 0.04 6.60 23.83
CA ASN A 244 0.42 6.46 25.24
C ASN A 244 1.47 5.36 25.41
N SER A 245 2.72 5.75 25.60
CA SER A 245 3.82 4.82 25.83
C SER A 245 4.04 4.44 27.29
N THR A 246 3.16 4.86 28.20
CA THR A 246 3.25 4.48 29.62
C THR A 246 2.85 3.00 29.80
N PRO A 247 3.75 2.14 30.32
CA PRO A 247 3.42 0.74 30.60
C PRO A 247 2.30 0.61 31.65
N PRO A 248 1.33 -0.32 31.47
CA PRO A 248 0.24 -0.48 32.41
C PRO A 248 0.72 -1.15 33.70
N VAL A 249 0.69 -0.40 34.81
CA VAL A 249 1.22 -0.84 36.12
C VAL A 249 0.41 -2.00 36.75
N LYS A 250 -0.85 -2.21 36.35
CA LYS A 250 -1.73 -3.32 36.82
C LYS A 250 -2.84 -3.61 35.81
N ARG A 251 -2.91 -4.84 35.29
CA ARG A 251 -4.20 -5.48 34.96
C ARG A 251 -4.43 -6.63 35.92
N ALA A 252 -5.64 -6.70 36.47
CA ALA A 252 -6.07 -7.77 37.35
C ALA A 252 -5.93 -9.12 36.62
N GLU A 253 -5.30 -10.09 37.30
CA GLU A 253 -5.19 -11.49 36.87
C GLU A 253 -4.76 -11.71 35.41
N GLY A 254 -3.61 -11.14 34.99
CA GLY A 254 -3.12 -11.42 33.64
C GLY A 254 -1.84 -10.74 33.17
N GLY A 255 -0.90 -10.33 34.03
CA GLY A 255 0.40 -9.76 33.60
C GLY A 255 0.33 -8.35 32.97
N GLU A 256 1.51 -7.77 32.70
CA GLU A 256 1.67 -6.48 31.99
C GLU A 256 1.45 -6.67 30.49
N SER A 257 0.83 -5.70 29.81
CA SER A 257 0.55 -5.87 28.37
C SER A 257 1.72 -5.51 27.46
N PHE A 258 2.62 -4.59 27.83
CA PHE A 258 3.84 -4.28 27.07
C PHE A 258 4.94 -3.67 27.96
N SER A 259 6.19 -3.74 27.48
CA SER A 259 7.39 -3.24 28.17
C SER A 259 7.50 -1.72 28.21
N GLY A 260 8.26 -1.19 29.18
CA GLY A 260 8.79 0.18 29.12
C GLY A 260 9.77 0.38 27.97
N LEU A 261 10.12 1.63 27.70
CA LEU A 261 11.06 2.03 26.66
C LEU A 261 12.37 1.23 26.73
N VAL A 262 12.76 0.60 25.62
CA VAL A 262 14.07 -0.02 25.42
C VAL A 262 14.84 0.78 24.37
N PHE A 263 16.10 1.10 24.68
CA PHE A 263 16.96 1.86 23.79
C PHE A 263 18.40 1.32 23.86
N GLU A 264 18.69 0.38 22.97
CA GLU A 264 20.01 -0.23 22.79
C GLU A 264 20.61 0.17 21.44
N ASN A 265 21.89 -0.17 21.24
CA ASN A 265 22.59 0.20 20.01
C ASN A 265 22.01 -0.43 18.73
N GLN A 266 21.47 -1.65 18.80
CA GLN A 266 20.88 -2.38 17.66
C GLN A 266 19.48 -2.95 17.96
N PHE A 267 18.80 -2.39 18.97
CA PHE A 267 17.42 -2.73 19.29
C PHE A 267 16.73 -1.57 20.03
N LEU A 268 15.62 -1.10 19.48
CA LEU A 268 14.79 -0.08 20.09
C LEU A 268 13.37 -0.64 20.19
N GLU A 269 12.74 -0.55 21.36
CA GLU A 269 11.34 -0.93 21.55
C GLU A 269 10.55 0.19 22.22
N ILE A 270 9.44 0.57 21.61
CA ILE A 270 8.44 1.45 22.23
C ILE A 270 7.05 0.94 21.87
N SER A 271 6.13 1.02 22.82
CA SER A 271 4.75 0.65 22.60
C SER A 271 3.84 1.85 22.78
N THR A 272 2.64 1.77 22.21
CA THR A 272 1.53 2.66 22.54
C THR A 272 0.31 1.84 22.87
N GLN A 273 -0.43 2.25 23.90
CA GLN A 273 -1.72 1.69 24.23
C GLN A 273 -2.73 1.98 23.10
N LEU A 274 -3.53 0.97 22.76
CA LEU A 274 -4.71 1.13 21.91
C LEU A 274 -5.98 1.22 22.78
N SER A 275 -6.87 2.13 22.41
CA SER A 275 -8.21 2.23 22.97
C SER A 275 -9.05 1.02 22.53
N ALA A 276 -9.38 0.13 23.46
CA ALA A 276 -10.38 -0.91 23.21
C ALA A 276 -11.78 -0.29 23.37
N SER A 277 -12.64 -0.36 22.35
CA SER A 277 -14.05 0.02 22.51
C SER A 277 -14.75 -0.95 23.47
N GLU A 278 -15.77 -0.49 24.19
CA GLU A 278 -16.69 -1.41 24.87
C GLU A 278 -17.50 -2.22 23.83
N GLU A 279 -17.77 -3.49 24.17
CA GLU A 279 -18.17 -4.60 23.28
C GLU A 279 -17.03 -5.10 22.39
N ASP A 280 -16.83 -6.42 22.37
CA ASP A 280 -16.00 -7.36 21.55
C ASP A 280 -15.32 -6.94 20.21
N ASP A 281 -15.28 -5.68 19.82
CA ASP A 281 -14.65 -5.15 18.61
C ASP A 281 -13.12 -4.96 18.81
N GLN A 282 -12.35 -5.46 17.86
CA GLN A 282 -10.91 -5.19 17.73
C GLN A 282 -10.67 -3.73 17.34
N PRO A 283 -9.53 -3.12 17.74
CA PRO A 283 -9.18 -1.78 17.27
C PRO A 283 -9.15 -1.73 15.73
N ILE A 284 -9.50 -0.56 15.18
CA ILE A 284 -9.69 -0.39 13.74
C ILE A 284 -8.50 0.37 13.20
N LEU A 285 -7.58 -0.37 12.60
CA LEU A 285 -6.27 0.10 12.22
C LEU A 285 -6.05 -0.07 10.72
N TYR A 286 -5.37 0.88 10.10
CA TYR A 286 -4.95 0.88 8.70
C TYR A 286 -3.51 1.42 8.62
N GLY A 287 -2.74 1.07 7.58
CA GLY A 287 -1.34 1.52 7.44
C GLY A 287 -0.37 0.37 7.29
N LEU A 288 0.89 0.53 7.75
CA LEU A 288 1.95 -0.49 7.76
C LEU A 288 2.16 -1.21 6.41
N GLY A 289 2.30 -0.42 5.34
CA GLY A 289 2.66 -0.96 4.03
C GLY A 289 4.18 -1.10 3.85
N GLU A 290 4.67 -1.86 2.89
CA GLU A 290 3.91 -2.57 1.87
C GLU A 290 3.67 -4.04 2.25
N ARG A 291 2.43 -4.52 2.05
CA ARG A 291 2.06 -5.92 2.21
C ARG A 291 0.92 -6.29 1.27
N LEU A 292 0.84 -7.56 0.89
CA LEU A 292 -0.27 -8.08 0.10
C LEU A 292 -1.30 -8.71 1.03
N GLY A 293 -2.38 -7.99 1.35
CA GLY A 293 -3.37 -8.46 2.32
C GLY A 293 -4.55 -7.51 2.49
N SER A 294 -5.33 -7.73 3.55
CA SER A 294 -6.41 -6.81 3.93
C SER A 294 -5.86 -5.39 4.14
N ALA A 295 -6.63 -4.39 3.70
CA ALA A 295 -6.33 -2.99 3.97
C ALA A 295 -6.39 -2.69 5.48
N ARG A 296 -7.26 -3.39 6.22
CA ARG A 296 -7.39 -3.30 7.68
C ARG A 296 -6.32 -4.18 8.33
N LEU A 297 -5.62 -3.62 9.31
CA LEU A 297 -4.69 -4.36 10.14
C LEU A 297 -5.47 -5.16 11.18
N ARG A 298 -5.03 -6.40 11.41
CA ARG A 298 -5.58 -7.25 12.46
C ARG A 298 -4.82 -7.00 13.76
N ALA A 299 -5.56 -6.88 14.85
CA ALA A 299 -5.03 -6.57 16.17
C ALA A 299 -5.88 -7.28 17.22
N ASP A 300 -5.78 -8.61 17.25
CA ASP A 300 -6.51 -9.45 18.20
C ASP A 300 -5.62 -9.89 19.38
N GLY A 301 -6.16 -10.73 20.27
CA GLY A 301 -5.44 -11.18 21.46
C GLY A 301 -4.22 -12.07 21.16
N ASN A 302 -4.14 -12.67 19.97
CA ASN A 302 -3.00 -13.51 19.58
C ASN A 302 -1.85 -12.68 19.00
N GLY A 303 -2.11 -11.43 18.63
CA GLY A 303 -1.18 -10.56 17.93
C GLY A 303 -1.06 -10.86 16.43
N ASP A 304 -0.53 -9.88 15.72
CA ASP A 304 -0.20 -9.94 14.30
C ASP A 304 1.09 -9.14 14.04
N LEU A 305 2.04 -9.71 13.30
CA LEU A 305 3.37 -9.13 13.07
C LEU A 305 3.46 -8.51 11.68
N TYR A 306 3.86 -7.25 11.63
CA TYR A 306 4.06 -6.50 10.39
C TYR A 306 5.54 -6.14 10.23
N PRO A 307 6.37 -7.00 9.60
CA PRO A 307 7.77 -6.70 9.33
C PRO A 307 7.90 -5.67 8.20
N MET A 308 8.89 -4.79 8.32
CA MET A 308 9.16 -3.72 7.37
C MET A 308 10.65 -3.68 7.05
N PHE A 309 10.97 -4.13 5.85
CA PHE A 309 12.28 -4.07 5.23
C PHE A 309 12.08 -4.31 3.73
N SER A 310 12.47 -3.36 2.89
CA SER A 310 12.25 -3.42 1.43
C SER A 310 12.85 -4.68 0.81
N ARG A 311 12.07 -5.46 0.08
CA ARG A 311 12.52 -6.76 -0.43
C ARG A 311 11.81 -7.15 -1.72
N ALA A 312 12.60 -7.62 -2.68
CA ALA A 312 12.10 -8.38 -3.81
C ALA A 312 12.03 -9.87 -3.39
N PRO A 313 10.83 -10.48 -3.38
CA PRO A 313 10.69 -11.90 -3.10
C PRO A 313 11.28 -12.73 -4.25
N ASN A 314 11.82 -13.92 -3.93
CA ASN A 314 12.38 -14.83 -4.95
C ASN A 314 11.29 -15.59 -5.75
N ALA A 315 10.02 -15.41 -5.38
CA ALA A 315 8.84 -16.03 -5.95
C ALA A 315 7.70 -15.00 -6.01
N SER A 316 6.45 -15.43 -6.29
CA SER A 316 5.30 -14.53 -6.22
C SER A 316 5.22 -13.83 -4.86
N ALA A 317 4.76 -12.57 -4.87
CA ALA A 317 4.64 -11.77 -3.66
C ALA A 317 3.83 -12.52 -2.58
N PRO A 318 4.43 -12.82 -1.40
CA PRO A 318 3.74 -13.53 -0.35
C PRO A 318 2.54 -12.74 0.17
N VAL A 319 1.45 -13.44 0.44
CA VAL A 319 0.28 -12.87 1.12
C VAL A 319 0.58 -12.76 2.61
N HIS A 320 0.12 -11.67 3.23
CA HIS A 320 0.34 -11.40 4.66
C HIS A 320 -0.07 -12.56 5.55
N SER A 321 0.82 -12.90 6.48
CA SER A 321 0.63 -13.97 7.44
C SER A 321 0.87 -13.47 8.87
N ARG A 322 0.25 -14.11 9.86
CA ARG A 322 0.37 -13.68 11.27
C ARG A 322 1.80 -13.73 11.80
N SER A 323 2.62 -14.62 11.25
CA SER A 323 4.01 -14.79 11.67
C SER A 323 4.94 -13.76 11.04
N GLY A 324 4.45 -12.94 10.10
CA GLY A 324 5.27 -12.09 9.26
C GLY A 324 6.00 -12.90 8.17
N GLY A 325 7.21 -12.45 7.82
CA GLY A 325 8.04 -13.05 6.76
C GLY A 325 7.65 -12.65 5.33
N ASP A 326 6.72 -11.71 5.21
CA ASP A 326 6.05 -11.28 3.98
C ASP A 326 6.38 -9.82 3.60
N ASN A 327 7.49 -9.27 4.11
CA ASN A 327 7.93 -7.93 3.75
C ASN A 327 8.17 -7.83 2.23
N LEU A 328 7.58 -6.80 1.62
CA LEU A 328 7.64 -6.54 0.18
C LEU A 328 8.49 -5.31 -0.14
N TYR A 329 8.24 -4.65 -1.27
CA TYR A 329 9.12 -3.66 -1.87
C TYR A 329 9.20 -2.35 -1.08
N GLY A 330 8.10 -1.91 -0.48
CA GLY A 330 8.00 -0.63 0.24
C GLY A 330 8.00 -0.70 1.78
N VAL A 331 8.44 0.37 2.42
CA VAL A 331 8.45 0.54 3.89
C VAL A 331 7.74 1.84 4.31
N HIS A 332 6.62 1.70 5.01
CA HIS A 332 5.75 2.80 5.41
C HIS A 332 5.26 2.65 6.87
N PRO A 333 6.07 3.08 7.86
CA PRO A 333 5.78 2.94 9.29
C PRO A 333 4.74 3.96 9.80
N PHE A 334 3.61 4.05 9.12
CA PHE A 334 2.47 4.90 9.44
C PHE A 334 1.25 4.04 9.77
N VAL A 335 0.52 4.42 10.82
CA VAL A 335 -0.76 3.82 11.24
C VAL A 335 -1.80 4.91 11.33
N LEU A 336 -3.00 4.63 10.82
CA LEU A 336 -4.22 5.37 11.05
C LEU A 336 -5.17 4.51 11.89
N GLN A 337 -5.67 5.07 12.98
CA GLN A 337 -6.66 4.43 13.83
C GLN A 337 -7.98 5.19 13.74
N LEU A 338 -9.09 4.47 13.54
CA LEU A 338 -10.42 5.02 13.81
C LEU A 338 -10.70 4.91 15.32
N GLU A 339 -11.06 6.04 15.92
CA GLU A 339 -11.51 6.12 17.32
C GLU A 339 -12.91 5.50 17.46
N ASP A 340 -13.37 5.31 18.71
CA ASP A 340 -14.63 4.64 19.04
C ASP A 340 -15.72 4.88 17.97
N GLY A 341 -16.36 3.79 17.56
CA GLY A 341 -17.20 3.71 16.38
C GLY A 341 -18.41 4.63 16.36
N LYS A 342 -18.70 5.33 17.45
CA LYS A 342 -19.76 6.33 17.58
C LYS A 342 -19.31 7.75 17.18
N SER A 343 -18.03 8.09 17.36
CA SER A 343 -17.50 9.43 17.10
C SER A 343 -17.18 9.66 15.62
N GLY A 344 -16.74 8.61 14.92
CA GLY A 344 -16.22 8.71 13.56
C GLY A 344 -14.87 9.43 13.47
N ASN A 345 -14.24 9.72 14.61
CA ASN A 345 -12.93 10.36 14.67
C ASN A 345 -11.81 9.39 14.31
N ALA A 346 -10.63 9.94 14.02
CA ALA A 346 -9.43 9.21 13.67
C ALA A 346 -8.19 10.00 14.12
N HIS A 347 -7.11 9.27 14.33
CA HIS A 347 -5.77 9.82 14.53
C HIS A 347 -4.74 8.97 13.79
N GLY A 348 -3.51 9.48 13.70
CA GLY A 348 -2.41 8.75 13.07
C GLY A 348 -1.12 8.82 13.86
N ILE A 349 -0.29 7.80 13.67
CA ILE A 349 1.04 7.65 14.28
C ILE A 349 2.01 7.32 13.15
N PHE A 350 3.06 8.12 13.00
CA PHE A 350 4.15 7.86 12.05
C PHE A 350 5.47 7.77 12.80
N VAL A 351 6.16 6.64 12.68
CA VAL A 351 7.49 6.44 13.25
C VAL A 351 8.53 6.60 12.13
N LEU A 352 9.23 7.72 12.11
CA LEU A 352 10.24 8.01 11.11
C LEU A 352 11.52 7.20 11.37
N SER A 353 11.60 6.02 10.75
CA SER A 353 12.81 5.20 10.68
C SER A 353 12.85 4.38 9.39
N SER A 354 14.04 4.16 8.87
CA SER A 354 14.30 3.31 7.69
C SER A 354 15.11 2.06 8.01
N ASN A 355 15.51 1.88 9.28
CA ASN A 355 16.09 0.63 9.73
C ASN A 355 15.06 -0.49 9.62
N ALA A 356 15.52 -1.72 9.43
CA ALA A 356 14.65 -2.89 9.51
C ALA A 356 13.87 -2.85 10.83
N MET A 357 12.56 -3.01 10.75
CA MET A 357 11.68 -2.97 11.92
C MET A 357 10.51 -3.95 11.82
N GLU A 358 9.81 -4.20 12.92
CA GLU A 358 8.48 -4.80 12.92
C GLU A 358 7.53 -4.02 13.82
N VAL A 359 6.24 -4.14 13.53
CA VAL A 359 5.16 -3.68 14.40
C VAL A 359 4.31 -4.86 14.81
N LEU A 360 4.24 -5.12 16.11
CA LEU A 360 3.33 -6.10 16.68
C LEU A 360 2.02 -5.41 17.05
N ALA A 361 0.94 -5.77 16.35
CA ALA A 361 -0.39 -5.26 16.61
C ALA A 361 -1.20 -6.24 17.46
N ARG A 362 -1.63 -5.80 18.64
CA ARG A 362 -2.47 -6.56 19.57
C ARG A 362 -3.72 -5.77 19.91
N ARG A 363 -4.69 -6.43 20.54
CA ARG A 363 -5.97 -5.80 20.93
C ARG A 363 -5.80 -4.50 21.73
N ASP A 364 -4.75 -4.40 22.53
CA ASP A 364 -4.56 -3.35 23.51
C ASP A 364 -3.28 -2.52 23.32
N ALA A 365 -2.42 -2.88 22.37
CA ALA A 365 -1.17 -2.17 22.12
C ALA A 365 -0.64 -2.35 20.69
N LEU A 366 0.05 -1.32 20.21
CA LEU A 366 1.00 -1.42 19.10
C LEU A 366 2.41 -1.35 19.68
N THR A 367 3.27 -2.31 19.32
CA THR A 367 4.67 -2.34 19.76
C THR A 367 5.59 -2.23 18.54
N TYR A 368 6.41 -1.19 18.50
CA TYR A 368 7.41 -0.96 17.46
C TYR A 368 8.75 -1.49 17.92
N ARG A 369 9.40 -2.33 17.09
CA ARG A 369 10.74 -2.86 17.33
C ARG A 369 11.64 -2.55 16.15
N LEU A 370 12.66 -1.73 16.38
CA LEU A 370 13.57 -1.26 15.34
C LEU A 370 14.96 -1.83 15.61
N THR A 371 15.71 -2.07 14.55
CA THR A 371 17.08 -2.58 14.62
C THR A 371 18.15 -1.48 14.76
N GLY A 372 17.79 -0.20 14.70
CA GLY A 372 18.74 0.92 14.79
C GLY A 372 18.09 2.29 14.74
N GLY A 373 18.91 3.34 14.65
CA GLY A 373 18.46 4.72 14.55
C GLY A 373 18.01 5.34 15.89
N ILE A 374 16.96 6.16 15.85
CA ILE A 374 16.33 6.82 17.00
C ILE A 374 14.81 6.60 16.98
N PHE A 375 14.11 6.98 18.05
CA PHE A 375 12.66 7.18 17.97
C PHE A 375 12.37 8.61 17.56
N ASP A 376 11.71 8.78 16.41
CA ASP A 376 11.19 10.04 15.91
C ASP A 376 9.73 9.83 15.48
N ILE A 377 8.80 10.23 16.34
CA ILE A 377 7.39 9.83 16.28
C ILE A 377 6.52 11.06 16.07
N PHE A 378 5.68 11.04 15.05
CA PHE A 378 4.65 12.04 14.82
C PHE A 378 3.29 11.48 15.23
N VAL A 379 2.51 12.29 15.95
CA VAL A 379 1.12 11.99 16.31
C VAL A 379 0.22 13.06 15.69
N PHE A 380 -0.77 12.61 14.93
CA PHE A 380 -1.68 13.44 14.14
C PHE A 380 -3.10 13.37 14.72
N SER A 381 -3.70 14.51 15.08
CA SER A 381 -5.00 14.54 15.76
C SER A 381 -6.22 14.33 14.85
N GLY A 382 -6.09 14.30 13.52
CA GLY A 382 -7.25 14.16 12.62
C GLY A 382 -8.14 15.42 12.60
N PRO A 383 -9.47 15.34 12.81
CA PRO A 383 -10.21 14.21 13.39
C PRO A 383 -10.81 13.24 12.36
N THR A 384 -10.80 13.50 11.06
CA THR A 384 -11.31 12.53 10.07
C THR A 384 -10.15 11.74 9.45
N PRO A 385 -10.39 10.53 8.88
CA PRO A 385 -9.33 9.77 8.21
C PRO A 385 -8.59 10.58 7.14
N HIS A 386 -9.33 11.40 6.40
CA HIS A 386 -8.80 12.33 5.40
C HIS A 386 -7.85 13.37 6.01
N LYS A 387 -8.22 13.95 7.16
CA LYS A 387 -7.38 14.93 7.85
C LYS A 387 -6.10 14.31 8.40
N VAL A 388 -6.16 13.07 8.87
CA VAL A 388 -4.96 12.34 9.29
C VAL A 388 -4.00 12.15 8.12
N ILE A 389 -4.49 11.75 6.93
CA ILE A 389 -3.65 11.58 5.73
C ILE A 389 -3.11 12.94 5.23
N GLU A 390 -3.91 14.01 5.27
CA GLU A 390 -3.46 15.37 4.97
C GLU A 390 -2.32 15.81 5.90
N GLN A 391 -2.44 15.54 7.21
CA GLN A 391 -1.41 15.85 8.20
C GLN A 391 -0.13 15.03 7.96
N TYR A 392 -0.27 13.72 7.69
CA TYR A 392 0.85 12.84 7.36
C TYR A 392 1.60 13.29 6.10
N THR A 393 0.88 13.59 5.02
CA THR A 393 1.48 14.05 3.75
C THR A 393 1.97 15.50 3.79
N ASP A 394 1.50 16.34 4.71
CA ASP A 394 2.11 17.66 4.99
C ASP A 394 3.51 17.52 5.57
N ILE A 395 3.77 16.42 6.31
CA ILE A 395 5.12 16.02 6.71
C ILE A 395 5.81 15.39 5.51
N VAL A 396 5.47 14.15 5.12
CA VAL A 396 6.28 13.31 4.21
C VAL A 396 6.29 13.76 2.75
N GLY A 397 5.47 14.75 2.38
CA GLY A 397 5.38 15.32 1.05
C GLY A 397 4.07 14.97 0.37
N ARG A 398 3.41 15.99 -0.18
CA ARG A 398 2.16 15.81 -0.92
C ARG A 398 2.43 15.07 -2.24
N PRO A 399 1.48 14.22 -2.69
CA PRO A 399 1.60 13.49 -3.95
C PRO A 399 1.91 14.39 -5.15
N ALA A 400 2.70 13.90 -6.09
CA ALA A 400 2.90 14.56 -7.38
C ALA A 400 1.58 14.60 -8.17
N MET A 401 1.33 15.70 -8.86
CA MET A 401 0.27 15.74 -9.86
C MET A 401 0.74 14.95 -11.10
N PRO A 402 0.07 13.86 -11.51
CA PRO A 402 0.48 13.11 -12.69
C PRO A 402 0.17 13.89 -13.97
N PRO A 403 0.82 13.57 -15.11
CA PRO A 403 0.29 14.01 -16.38
C PRO A 403 -1.05 13.30 -16.66
N TYR A 404 -1.97 13.94 -17.37
CA TYR A 404 -3.33 13.42 -17.60
C TYR A 404 -3.30 12.05 -18.31
N TRP A 405 -2.34 11.84 -19.21
CA TRP A 405 -2.18 10.58 -19.94
C TRP A 405 -1.80 9.40 -19.04
N ALA A 406 -1.24 9.64 -17.84
CA ALA A 406 -0.97 8.60 -16.84
C ALA A 406 -2.23 7.87 -16.36
N LEU A 407 -3.39 8.51 -16.52
CA LEU A 407 -4.68 7.95 -16.15
C LEU A 407 -5.31 7.13 -17.28
N GLY A 408 -4.71 7.11 -18.47
CA GLY A 408 -5.16 6.30 -19.60
C GLY A 408 -4.98 4.80 -19.37
N TYR A 409 -5.12 4.01 -20.43
CA TYR A 409 -4.80 2.59 -20.42
C TYR A 409 -3.37 2.34 -20.90
N HIS A 410 -2.64 1.53 -20.14
CA HIS A 410 -1.23 1.26 -20.35
C HIS A 410 -1.06 -0.23 -20.69
N VAL A 411 -0.26 -0.52 -21.73
CA VAL A 411 0.01 -1.89 -22.17
C VAL A 411 1.52 -2.13 -22.18
N GLY A 412 1.95 -3.22 -21.55
CA GLY A 412 3.31 -3.73 -21.66
C GLY A 412 3.32 -5.25 -21.69
N ARG A 413 4.44 -5.84 -22.11
CA ARG A 413 4.57 -7.30 -22.15
C ARG A 413 6.03 -7.71 -22.08
N ARG A 414 6.34 -8.64 -21.18
CA ARG A 414 7.66 -9.27 -21.07
C ARG A 414 7.72 -10.56 -21.89
N GLY A 415 8.84 -10.83 -22.55
CA GLY A 415 9.19 -12.09 -23.19
C GLY A 415 8.62 -12.39 -24.58
N GLU A 416 7.70 -11.59 -25.13
CA GLU A 416 7.13 -11.82 -26.47
C GLU A 416 7.18 -10.62 -27.43
N ALA A 417 7.34 -9.38 -26.95
CA ALA A 417 7.71 -8.26 -27.81
C ALA A 417 9.24 -8.19 -27.82
N THR A 418 9.87 -9.12 -28.54
CA THR A 418 11.33 -9.27 -28.60
C THR A 418 11.97 -8.38 -29.66
N SER A 419 11.16 -7.56 -30.34
CA SER A 419 11.58 -6.56 -31.34
C SER A 419 10.59 -5.41 -31.43
N ALA A 420 11.02 -4.27 -31.99
CA ALA A 420 10.16 -3.11 -32.23
C ALA A 420 8.97 -3.42 -33.15
N ASP A 421 9.15 -4.32 -34.13
CA ASP A 421 8.10 -4.77 -35.04
C ASP A 421 6.97 -5.53 -34.34
N GLU A 422 7.30 -6.34 -33.33
CA GLU A 422 6.30 -7.06 -32.54
C GLU A 422 5.51 -6.10 -31.65
N ALA A 423 6.18 -5.14 -31.02
CA ALA A 423 5.54 -4.05 -30.29
C ALA A 423 4.57 -3.27 -31.19
N MET A 424 5.01 -2.90 -32.40
CA MET A 424 4.20 -2.22 -33.41
C MET A 424 2.95 -3.03 -33.80
N LYS A 425 3.07 -4.36 -33.96
CA LYS A 425 1.93 -5.24 -34.27
C LYS A 425 0.87 -5.21 -33.18
N VAL A 426 1.26 -5.31 -31.91
CA VAL A 426 0.31 -5.25 -30.77
C VAL A 426 -0.43 -3.91 -30.76
N VAL A 427 0.32 -2.81 -30.87
CA VAL A 427 -0.26 -1.45 -30.90
C VAL A 427 -1.22 -1.28 -32.08
N THR A 428 -0.83 -1.75 -33.27
CA THR A 428 -1.67 -1.67 -34.47
C THR A 428 -2.96 -2.47 -34.32
N GLN A 429 -2.91 -3.67 -33.74
CA GLN A 429 -4.10 -4.48 -33.47
C GLN A 429 -5.06 -3.79 -32.49
N LEU A 430 -4.54 -3.20 -31.40
CA LEU A 430 -5.34 -2.44 -30.44
C LEU A 430 -6.04 -1.25 -31.11
N ARG A 431 -5.30 -0.49 -31.93
CA ARG A 431 -5.84 0.63 -32.70
C ARG A 431 -6.93 0.19 -33.67
N MET A 432 -6.70 -0.88 -34.44
CA MET A 432 -7.69 -1.44 -35.39
C MET A 432 -8.96 -1.92 -34.67
N ALA A 433 -8.83 -2.46 -33.46
CA ALA A 433 -9.96 -2.89 -32.64
C ALA A 433 -10.69 -1.70 -31.96
N GLY A 434 -10.14 -0.49 -32.01
CA GLY A 434 -10.67 0.69 -31.33
C GLY A 434 -10.54 0.61 -29.81
N VAL A 435 -9.55 -0.14 -29.31
CA VAL A 435 -9.24 -0.23 -27.88
C VAL A 435 -8.50 1.04 -27.46
N PRO A 436 -8.97 1.78 -26.42
CA PRO A 436 -8.24 2.93 -25.90
C PRO A 436 -6.88 2.52 -25.34
N MET A 437 -5.84 3.29 -25.61
CA MET A 437 -4.49 3.08 -25.09
C MET A 437 -3.70 4.39 -25.17
N ASP A 438 -3.10 4.80 -24.07
CA ASP A 438 -2.26 6.02 -24.01
C ASP A 438 -0.78 5.70 -24.01
N ALA A 439 -0.32 4.60 -23.40
CA ALA A 439 1.11 4.33 -23.29
C ALA A 439 1.48 2.87 -23.57
N TYR A 440 2.57 2.68 -24.31
CA TYR A 440 3.25 1.39 -24.48
C TYR A 440 4.44 1.29 -23.54
N TRP A 441 4.62 0.13 -22.92
CA TRP A 441 5.65 -0.15 -21.92
C TRP A 441 6.58 -1.24 -22.43
N GLN A 442 7.86 -0.93 -22.53
CA GLN A 442 8.90 -1.88 -22.89
C GLN A 442 9.71 -2.28 -21.65
N ASP A 443 9.73 -3.58 -21.36
CA ASP A 443 10.54 -4.19 -20.31
C ASP A 443 11.98 -4.41 -20.79
N PHE A 444 12.83 -5.12 -20.05
CA PHE A 444 14.29 -5.15 -20.26
C PHE A 444 14.74 -5.77 -21.58
N GLU A 445 13.87 -6.36 -22.41
CA GLU A 445 14.28 -7.03 -23.66
C GLU A 445 15.01 -6.12 -24.64
N TYR A 446 14.76 -4.81 -24.58
CA TYR A 446 15.49 -3.85 -25.41
C TYR A 446 16.94 -3.67 -24.96
N MET A 447 17.28 -4.02 -23.72
CA MET A 447 18.62 -3.82 -23.16
C MET A 447 19.58 -4.88 -23.70
N ALA A 448 20.82 -4.47 -23.98
CA ALA A 448 21.89 -5.39 -24.33
C ALA A 448 22.21 -6.34 -23.17
N ASP A 449 22.88 -7.46 -23.48
CA ASP A 449 23.42 -8.41 -22.50
C ASP A 449 22.37 -8.91 -21.48
N ASN A 450 21.12 -9.07 -21.93
CA ASN A 450 20.01 -9.56 -21.12
C ASN A 450 19.69 -8.70 -19.88
N GLY A 451 19.69 -7.37 -20.05
CA GLY A 451 19.29 -6.43 -18.99
C GLY A 451 20.40 -5.50 -18.50
N ARG A 452 21.38 -5.14 -19.34
CA ARG A 452 22.36 -4.10 -19.01
C ARG A 452 21.70 -2.72 -19.08
N ALA A 453 21.60 -2.03 -17.94
CA ALA A 453 21.03 -0.69 -17.86
C ALA A 453 21.69 0.30 -18.85
N LEU A 454 20.93 1.32 -19.27
CA LEU A 454 21.40 2.39 -20.16
C LEU A 454 22.00 1.89 -21.49
N SER A 455 21.49 0.77 -22.02
CA SER A 455 21.95 0.17 -23.27
C SER A 455 20.78 -0.23 -24.19
N LEU A 456 21.10 -0.56 -25.45
CA LEU A 456 20.16 -1.03 -26.46
C LEU A 456 20.77 -2.24 -27.18
N ASP A 457 20.02 -3.34 -27.29
CA ASP A 457 20.35 -4.50 -28.11
C ASP A 457 20.02 -4.19 -29.58
N GLU A 458 20.99 -3.61 -30.29
CA GLU A 458 20.87 -3.21 -31.70
C GLU A 458 20.53 -4.37 -32.65
N THR A 459 20.66 -5.63 -32.20
CA THR A 459 20.31 -6.80 -33.02
C THR A 459 18.81 -7.09 -33.04
N LYS A 460 18.09 -6.70 -31.98
CA LYS A 460 16.65 -6.93 -31.78
C LYS A 460 15.84 -5.64 -31.86
N PHE A 461 16.42 -4.55 -31.38
CA PHE A 461 15.82 -3.23 -31.28
C PHE A 461 16.82 -2.23 -31.86
N SER A 462 16.97 -2.22 -33.18
CA SER A 462 17.87 -1.23 -33.80
C SER A 462 17.42 0.18 -33.45
N HIS A 463 18.35 1.12 -33.30
CA HIS A 463 18.04 2.52 -33.01
C HIS A 463 17.03 3.08 -34.04
N GLY A 464 17.17 2.72 -35.32
CA GLY A 464 16.26 3.17 -36.38
C GLY A 464 14.82 2.70 -36.18
N ASP A 465 14.65 1.43 -35.85
CA ASP A 465 13.33 0.83 -35.65
C ASP A 465 12.65 1.36 -34.37
N MET A 466 13.42 1.54 -33.30
CA MET A 466 12.90 2.12 -32.06
C MET A 466 12.48 3.57 -32.23
N GLN A 467 13.27 4.38 -32.94
CA GLN A 467 12.87 5.75 -33.26
C GLN A 467 11.58 5.77 -34.09
N ALA A 468 11.48 4.92 -35.12
CA ALA A 468 10.28 4.83 -35.95
C ALA A 468 9.04 4.38 -35.15
N PHE A 469 9.21 3.43 -34.23
CA PHE A 469 8.13 2.97 -33.35
C PHE A 469 7.64 4.07 -32.41
N ILE A 470 8.56 4.80 -31.77
CA ILE A 470 8.22 5.90 -30.86
C ILE A 470 7.59 7.08 -31.64
N ASP A 471 8.12 7.43 -32.80
CA ASP A 471 7.55 8.46 -33.67
C ASP A 471 6.11 8.11 -34.09
N ASP A 472 5.83 6.84 -34.37
CA ASP A 472 4.47 6.37 -34.66
C ASP A 472 3.54 6.46 -33.44
N LEU A 473 4.01 6.13 -32.24
CA LEU A 473 3.25 6.34 -31.00
C LEU A 473 2.90 7.83 -30.84
N HIS A 474 3.89 8.71 -30.96
CA HIS A 474 3.70 10.16 -30.83
C HIS A 474 2.77 10.72 -31.90
N PHE A 475 2.88 10.28 -33.15
CA PHE A 475 1.98 10.67 -34.24
C PHE A 475 0.51 10.33 -33.91
N HIS A 476 0.27 9.23 -33.21
CA HIS A 476 -1.05 8.80 -32.76
C HIS A 476 -1.46 9.34 -31.37
N SER A 477 -0.68 10.26 -30.80
CA SER A 477 -0.90 10.82 -29.45
C SER A 477 -0.89 9.75 -28.36
N GLN A 478 0.09 8.84 -28.45
CA GLN A 478 0.42 7.82 -27.47
C GLN A 478 1.87 8.01 -27.02
N TYR A 479 2.25 7.38 -25.92
CA TYR A 479 3.50 7.61 -25.20
C TYR A 479 4.30 6.32 -25.03
N PHE A 480 5.61 6.45 -24.88
CA PHE A 480 6.54 5.34 -24.67
C PHE A 480 7.16 5.40 -23.27
N VAL A 481 7.09 4.28 -22.54
CA VAL A 481 7.68 4.12 -21.20
C VAL A 481 8.61 2.91 -21.24
N CYS A 482 9.79 3.03 -20.63
CA CYS A 482 10.74 1.91 -20.52
C CYS A 482 11.25 1.70 -19.09
N VAL A 483 11.66 0.47 -18.80
CA VAL A 483 12.25 0.12 -17.50
C VAL A 483 13.70 0.60 -17.38
N GLN A 484 14.11 1.04 -16.20
CA GLN A 484 15.52 1.27 -15.84
C GLN A 484 15.79 0.67 -14.47
N VAL A 485 16.99 0.15 -14.28
CA VAL A 485 17.42 -0.50 -13.05
C VAL A 485 18.61 0.24 -12.46
N PRO A 486 18.82 0.20 -11.13
CA PRO A 486 19.89 0.94 -10.47
C PRO A 486 21.28 0.31 -10.62
N ALA A 487 21.35 -0.95 -11.03
CA ALA A 487 22.57 -1.71 -11.21
C ALA A 487 23.18 -1.42 -12.59
N ILE A 488 24.46 -1.03 -12.64
CA ILE A 488 25.21 -0.78 -13.87
C ILE A 488 26.20 -1.94 -14.07
N THR A 489 25.92 -2.78 -15.05
CA THR A 489 26.70 -3.98 -15.38
C THR A 489 28.07 -3.61 -15.96
N MET A 490 29.11 -4.30 -15.51
CA MET A 490 30.47 -4.15 -16.02
C MET A 490 30.62 -4.93 -17.32
N GLN A 491 31.30 -4.33 -18.29
CA GLN A 491 31.61 -5.02 -19.54
C GLN A 491 32.80 -5.97 -19.29
N GLU A 492 32.65 -7.27 -19.56
CA GLU A 492 33.79 -8.19 -19.54
C GLU A 492 34.78 -7.77 -20.64
N THR A 493 35.95 -7.29 -20.24
CA THR A 493 37.07 -7.03 -21.15
C THR A 493 37.62 -8.36 -21.65
N GLY A 494 36.93 -9.01 -22.60
CA GLY A 494 37.20 -10.42 -22.85
C GLY A 494 36.57 -11.06 -24.10
N ARG A 495 36.12 -10.31 -25.10
CA ARG A 495 35.96 -10.80 -26.49
C ARG A 495 35.79 -9.60 -27.40
N GLY A 496 36.71 -9.44 -28.33
CA GLY A 496 36.76 -8.28 -29.22
C GLY A 496 35.47 -8.14 -30.01
N ASP A 497 34.81 -7.00 -29.83
CA ASP A 497 33.94 -6.46 -30.86
C ASP A 497 34.53 -5.14 -31.33
N HIS A 498 35.19 -5.24 -32.48
CA HIS A 498 35.58 -4.10 -33.28
C HIS A 498 34.30 -3.52 -33.91
N SER A 499 33.62 -2.62 -33.19
CA SER A 499 32.76 -1.64 -33.88
C SER A 499 33.67 -0.61 -34.56
N GLU A 500 34.11 -0.97 -35.78
CA GLU A 500 34.61 -0.03 -36.78
C GLU A 500 33.49 0.95 -37.14
N GLY A 501 33.42 2.06 -36.42
CA GLY A 501 32.37 3.06 -36.65
C GLY A 501 32.36 4.25 -35.69
N GLY A 502 33.51 4.64 -35.14
CA GLY A 502 33.73 5.96 -34.53
C GLY A 502 32.68 6.48 -33.54
N LYS A 503 32.72 6.02 -32.28
CA LYS A 503 32.46 6.82 -31.07
C LYS A 503 32.85 6.02 -29.81
N ARG A 504 33.97 6.37 -29.19
CA ARG A 504 34.50 5.77 -27.94
C ARG A 504 34.04 6.50 -26.65
N ASP A 505 32.95 7.27 -26.65
CA ASP A 505 32.79 8.35 -25.65
C ASP A 505 31.63 8.22 -24.64
N TRP A 506 30.94 7.07 -24.54
CA TRP A 506 29.89 6.89 -23.53
C TRP A 506 29.96 5.57 -22.78
N ASP A 507 30.59 5.62 -21.60
CA ASP A 507 30.68 4.51 -20.65
C ASP A 507 30.16 4.99 -19.27
N PRO A 508 28.96 4.56 -18.85
CA PRO A 508 28.39 4.89 -17.54
C PRO A 508 29.25 4.40 -16.36
N VAL A 509 29.97 3.28 -16.50
CA VAL A 509 30.84 2.76 -15.44
C VAL A 509 32.04 3.69 -15.26
N ALA A 510 32.78 3.97 -16.33
CA ALA A 510 33.95 4.87 -16.26
C ALA A 510 33.58 6.27 -15.74
N ARG A 511 32.42 6.81 -16.14
CA ARG A 511 31.95 8.11 -15.65
C ARG A 511 31.55 8.07 -14.17
N GLY A 512 30.94 6.97 -13.70
CA GLY A 512 30.62 6.79 -12.29
C GLY A 512 31.89 6.63 -11.43
N GLU A 513 32.92 5.97 -11.96
CA GLU A 513 34.24 5.85 -11.32
C GLU A 513 34.94 7.21 -11.21
N GLU A 514 34.92 8.03 -12.27
CA GLU A 514 35.48 9.39 -12.24
C GLU A 514 34.85 10.25 -11.13
N LEU A 515 33.57 10.05 -10.86
CA LEU A 515 32.82 10.80 -9.86
C LEU A 515 32.84 10.17 -8.46
N ASP A 516 33.33 8.93 -8.34
CA ASP A 516 33.37 8.12 -7.11
C ASP A 516 31.98 7.95 -6.45
N ILE A 517 30.98 7.57 -7.27
CA ILE A 517 29.54 7.56 -6.90
C ILE A 517 28.94 6.17 -6.68
N PHE A 518 29.73 5.10 -6.72
CA PHE A 518 29.23 3.75 -6.50
C PHE A 518 29.30 3.37 -5.02
N VAL A 519 28.40 2.48 -4.59
CA VAL A 519 28.43 1.89 -3.25
C VAL A 519 29.76 1.16 -3.02
N LYS A 520 30.31 1.29 -1.81
CA LYS A 520 31.64 0.76 -1.44
C LYS A 520 31.56 -0.38 -0.42
N GLY A 521 32.60 -1.20 -0.40
CA GLY A 521 32.83 -2.22 0.63
C GLY A 521 33.30 -1.62 1.94
N VAL A 522 33.42 -2.47 2.95
CA VAL A 522 33.80 -2.05 4.31
C VAL A 522 35.20 -1.47 4.42
N ASN A 523 36.12 -1.81 3.50
CA ASN A 523 37.47 -1.25 3.46
C ASN A 523 37.57 -0.04 2.51
N GLY A 524 36.44 0.48 2.04
CA GLY A 524 36.36 1.61 1.11
C GLY A 524 36.69 1.25 -0.34
N GLU A 525 36.88 -0.03 -0.64
CA GLU A 525 37.03 -0.57 -1.99
C GLU A 525 35.72 -0.46 -2.79
N ARG A 526 35.82 -0.37 -4.11
CA ARG A 526 34.64 -0.44 -4.99
C ARG A 526 33.93 -1.77 -4.75
N TYR A 527 32.64 -1.72 -4.39
CA TYR A 527 31.88 -2.94 -4.19
C TYR A 527 31.32 -3.44 -5.52
N ALA A 528 32.09 -4.28 -6.20
CA ALA A 528 31.59 -5.21 -7.20
C ALA A 528 31.27 -6.49 -6.46
N GLN A 529 30.01 -6.90 -6.29
CA GLN A 529 29.80 -8.14 -5.55
C GLN A 529 28.74 -9.13 -6.01
N LYS A 530 27.80 -8.81 -6.90
CA LYS A 530 26.77 -9.81 -7.20
C LYS A 530 26.25 -9.73 -8.63
N ALA A 531 25.93 -10.91 -9.13
CA ALA A 531 25.31 -11.10 -10.43
C ALA A 531 23.94 -10.44 -10.45
N PHE A 532 23.84 -9.35 -11.18
CA PHE A 532 22.56 -8.93 -11.71
C PHE A 532 22.22 -9.82 -12.91
N ARG A 533 20.98 -9.79 -13.41
CA ARG A 533 20.52 -10.60 -14.54
C ARG A 533 21.47 -10.58 -15.76
N SER A 534 22.20 -9.48 -15.95
CA SER A 534 23.12 -9.25 -17.06
C SER A 534 24.60 -9.48 -16.75
N GLY A 535 24.99 -9.78 -15.50
CA GLY A 535 26.40 -9.90 -15.11
C GLY A 535 26.76 -9.22 -13.79
N TRP A 536 28.06 -9.12 -13.54
CA TRP A 536 28.60 -8.34 -12.42
C TRP A 536 28.24 -6.87 -12.57
N ALA A 537 27.65 -6.26 -11.53
CA ALA A 537 27.22 -4.87 -11.57
C ALA A 537 27.71 -4.06 -10.36
N VAL A 538 27.81 -2.75 -10.56
CA VAL A 538 27.89 -1.76 -9.47
C VAL A 538 26.56 -1.07 -9.26
N PHE A 539 26.34 -0.63 -8.03
CA PHE A 539 25.12 0.07 -7.63
C PHE A 539 25.44 1.55 -7.42
N VAL A 540 24.62 2.41 -8.03
CA VAL A 540 24.73 3.87 -7.86
C VAL A 540 24.34 4.24 -6.43
N ASP A 541 25.22 4.97 -5.73
CA ASP A 541 24.91 5.52 -4.43
C ASP A 541 24.07 6.81 -4.58
N PHE A 542 22.74 6.67 -4.61
CA PHE A 542 21.83 7.81 -4.74
C PHE A 542 21.85 8.78 -3.54
N PHE A 543 22.56 8.44 -2.45
CA PHE A 543 22.80 9.34 -1.32
C PHE A 543 24.07 10.20 -1.50
N HIS A 544 24.88 9.92 -2.53
CA HIS A 544 26.03 10.73 -2.86
C HIS A 544 25.61 12.05 -3.55
N PRO A 545 26.16 13.22 -3.18
CA PRO A 545 25.72 14.53 -3.70
C PRO A 545 25.92 14.69 -5.23
N LYS A 546 26.81 13.90 -5.85
CA LYS A 546 27.04 13.88 -7.30
C LYS A 546 26.20 12.84 -8.06
N ALA A 547 25.49 11.94 -7.37
CA ALA A 547 24.71 10.90 -8.04
C ALA A 547 23.55 11.46 -8.87
N PRO A 548 22.78 12.49 -8.42
CA PRO A 548 21.75 13.10 -9.27
C PRO A 548 22.32 13.70 -10.56
N GLN A 549 23.50 14.34 -10.50
CA GLN A 549 24.19 14.85 -11.68
C GLN A 549 24.57 13.72 -12.62
N PHE A 550 25.23 12.67 -12.11
CA PHE A 550 25.60 11.50 -12.90
C PHE A 550 24.38 10.88 -13.59
N TRP A 551 23.32 10.64 -12.82
CA TRP A 551 22.11 9.98 -13.29
C TRP A 551 21.39 10.80 -14.36
N HIS A 552 21.28 12.12 -14.16
CA HIS A 552 20.79 13.05 -15.18
C HIS A 552 21.64 13.00 -16.46
N GLU A 553 22.97 13.08 -16.35
CA GLU A 553 23.87 13.01 -17.51
C GLU A 553 23.67 11.70 -18.30
N GLN A 554 23.53 10.57 -17.61
CA GLN A 554 23.32 9.27 -18.25
C GLN A 554 21.95 9.17 -18.92
N LEU A 555 20.87 9.52 -18.23
CA LEU A 555 19.52 9.47 -18.77
C LEU A 555 19.34 10.47 -19.93
N ALA A 556 19.94 11.65 -19.86
CA ALA A 556 19.88 12.63 -20.94
C ALA A 556 20.60 12.15 -22.21
N LYS A 557 21.75 11.47 -22.06
CA LYS A 557 22.44 10.82 -23.19
C LYS A 557 21.61 9.68 -23.74
N PHE A 558 21.07 8.82 -22.89
CA PHE A 558 20.21 7.70 -23.31
C PHE A 558 18.97 8.20 -24.07
N HIS A 559 18.26 9.20 -23.54
CA HIS A 559 17.11 9.81 -24.19
C HIS A 559 17.45 10.40 -25.57
N LYS A 560 18.59 11.07 -25.68
CA LYS A 560 18.98 11.81 -26.89
C LYS A 560 19.56 10.92 -27.99
N TYR A 561 20.32 9.89 -27.62
CA TYR A 561 21.14 9.13 -28.55
C TYR A 561 20.72 7.66 -28.70
N VAL A 562 19.76 7.19 -27.90
CA VAL A 562 19.35 5.79 -27.90
C VAL A 562 17.84 5.66 -28.05
N MET A 563 17.07 6.24 -27.12
CA MET A 563 15.63 6.01 -27.07
C MET A 563 14.89 7.17 -26.38
N PRO A 564 14.15 8.01 -27.13
CA PRO A 564 13.44 9.16 -26.56
C PRO A 564 12.17 8.73 -25.81
N PHE A 565 12.32 8.39 -24.54
CA PHE A 565 11.23 7.98 -23.65
C PHE A 565 10.39 9.16 -23.14
N ASP A 566 9.09 8.91 -22.89
CA ASP A 566 8.16 9.89 -22.28
C ASP A 566 8.01 9.69 -20.77
N GLY A 567 8.36 8.52 -20.27
CA GLY A 567 8.33 8.15 -18.86
C GLY A 567 9.24 6.96 -18.56
N LEU A 568 9.45 6.68 -17.27
CA LEU A 568 10.30 5.59 -16.81
C LEU A 568 9.60 4.75 -15.76
N TRP A 569 10.00 3.48 -15.72
CA TRP A 569 9.66 2.54 -14.66
C TRP A 569 10.97 2.11 -14.00
N LEU A 570 11.11 2.37 -12.70
CA LEU A 570 12.25 1.94 -11.91
C LEU A 570 11.97 0.58 -11.29
N ASP A 571 12.80 -0.40 -11.65
CA ASP A 571 12.71 -1.77 -11.17
C ASP A 571 13.99 -2.20 -10.44
N MET A 572 13.91 -3.28 -9.66
CA MET A 572 15.05 -3.88 -8.95
C MET A 572 15.72 -2.94 -7.94
N ASN A 573 14.95 -2.01 -7.37
CA ASN A 573 15.47 -0.87 -6.62
C ASN A 573 15.22 -0.90 -5.11
N GLU A 574 15.02 -2.09 -4.54
CA GLU A 574 15.03 -2.31 -3.10
C GLU A 574 16.35 -1.95 -2.40
N PRO A 575 17.58 -2.15 -2.94
CA PRO A 575 17.99 -2.71 -4.24
C PRO A 575 18.04 -4.23 -4.26
N SER A 576 17.52 -4.83 -5.32
CA SER A 576 17.54 -6.28 -5.51
C SER A 576 18.88 -6.74 -6.07
N SER A 577 19.37 -7.86 -5.56
CA SER A 577 20.60 -8.50 -6.02
C SER A 577 20.49 -10.02 -5.95
N THR A 578 20.81 -10.69 -7.07
CA THR A 578 20.72 -12.15 -7.22
C THR A 578 22.09 -12.83 -7.14
N CYS A 579 22.12 -14.12 -6.80
CA CYS A 579 23.25 -14.99 -7.13
C CYS A 579 22.90 -15.70 -8.44
N ASP A 580 23.66 -15.46 -9.51
CA ASP A 580 23.55 -16.22 -10.77
C ASP A 580 24.69 -17.23 -10.84
N CYS A 581 24.31 -18.50 -10.92
CA CYS A 581 25.20 -19.65 -10.96
C CYS A 581 26.08 -19.74 -12.18
N ALA A 582 25.64 -19.21 -13.32
CA ALA A 582 26.41 -19.22 -14.54
C ALA A 582 27.56 -18.19 -14.54
N LEU A 583 27.49 -17.20 -13.63
CA LEU A 583 28.37 -16.04 -13.58
C LEU A 583 29.20 -15.95 -12.29
N ALA A 584 28.96 -16.85 -11.33
CA ALA A 584 29.67 -16.89 -10.06
C ALA A 584 31.14 -17.28 -10.28
N ALA A 585 32.07 -16.50 -9.73
CA ALA A 585 33.48 -16.86 -9.69
C ALA A 585 33.68 -18.09 -8.79
N LYS A 586 34.68 -18.93 -9.09
CA LYS A 586 34.90 -20.23 -8.41
C LYS A 586 34.98 -20.15 -6.87
N ASP A 587 35.37 -18.99 -6.34
CA ASP A 587 35.61 -18.75 -4.92
C ASP A 587 34.63 -17.71 -4.30
N ASP A 588 33.51 -17.43 -4.96
CA ASP A 588 32.45 -16.52 -4.48
C ASP A 588 31.37 -17.28 -3.69
N ILE A 589 30.70 -16.61 -2.74
CA ILE A 589 29.59 -17.17 -1.95
C ILE A 589 28.45 -17.66 -2.85
N CYS A 590 28.27 -17.02 -4.01
CA CYS A 590 27.31 -17.46 -5.02
C CYS A 590 27.73 -18.74 -5.76
N SER A 591 29.02 -19.10 -5.83
CA SER A 591 29.50 -20.33 -6.50
C SER A 591 29.05 -21.60 -5.73
N HIS A 592 29.05 -21.53 -4.40
CA HIS A 592 28.69 -22.64 -3.52
C HIS A 592 27.19 -22.93 -3.50
N ILE A 593 26.35 -21.88 -3.43
CA ILE A 593 24.88 -22.00 -3.56
C ILE A 593 24.49 -22.66 -4.91
N CYS A 594 25.30 -22.41 -5.93
CA CYS A 594 25.09 -22.87 -7.28
C CYS A 594 25.58 -24.29 -7.56
N GLN A 595 26.54 -24.79 -6.77
CA GLN A 595 26.95 -26.19 -6.81
C GLN A 595 25.90 -27.12 -6.19
N GLU A 596 25.14 -26.66 -5.18
CA GLU A 596 24.03 -27.42 -4.58
C GLU A 596 22.84 -27.61 -5.53
N CYS A 597 22.57 -26.65 -6.43
CA CYS A 597 21.48 -26.75 -7.41
C CYS A 597 21.80 -27.70 -8.58
N HIS A 598 23.06 -28.06 -8.78
CA HIS A 598 23.49 -28.97 -9.85
C HIS A 598 23.72 -30.42 -9.40
N SER A 599 23.62 -30.74 -8.11
CA SER A 599 23.86 -32.09 -7.58
C SER A 599 22.62 -32.98 -7.48
N ALA A 600 21.53 -32.67 -8.19
CA ALA A 600 20.40 -33.58 -8.36
C ALA A 600 20.66 -34.62 -9.46
N GLU A 601 21.79 -35.34 -9.40
CA GLU A 601 21.93 -36.70 -9.96
C GLU A 601 23.27 -37.36 -9.51
N SER A 602 23.12 -38.48 -8.80
CA SER A 602 24.11 -39.55 -8.49
C SER A 602 25.06 -39.42 -7.26
N SER A 603 24.68 -40.20 -6.25
CA SER A 603 25.49 -41.10 -5.38
C SER A 603 26.64 -40.56 -4.51
N SER A 604 26.40 -40.69 -3.20
CA SER A 604 27.31 -41.19 -2.14
C SER A 604 28.76 -40.71 -2.16
N ASP A 605 29.01 -39.60 -1.46
CA ASP A 605 29.96 -39.55 -0.34
C ASP A 605 29.83 -38.16 0.29
N GLU A 606 29.23 -38.11 1.48
CA GLU A 606 29.07 -36.90 2.27
C GLU A 606 30.45 -36.40 2.73
N LYS A 607 30.89 -35.29 2.16
CA LYS A 607 31.82 -34.38 2.83
C LYS A 607 31.16 -33.03 2.95
N MET A 608 30.69 -32.74 4.17
CA MET A 608 30.44 -31.38 4.63
C MET A 608 31.69 -30.54 4.32
N VAL A 609 31.54 -29.44 3.60
CA VAL A 609 32.62 -28.48 3.35
C VAL A 609 32.31 -27.23 4.16
N GLU A 610 33.26 -26.87 5.03
CA GLU A 610 33.24 -25.69 5.88
C GLU A 610 32.90 -24.41 5.10
N LEU A 611 31.90 -23.68 5.59
CA LEU A 611 31.74 -22.25 5.34
C LEU A 611 32.96 -21.53 5.96
N GLU A 612 34.03 -21.34 5.19
CA GLU A 612 35.05 -20.36 5.56
C GLU A 612 34.37 -18.98 5.59
N GLN A 613 34.11 -18.52 6.81
CA GLN A 613 33.74 -17.15 7.09
C GLN A 613 34.77 -16.26 6.39
N VAL A 614 34.32 -15.37 5.50
CA VAL A 614 35.04 -14.12 5.23
C VAL A 614 34.93 -13.27 6.50
N ALA A 615 35.53 -13.74 7.58
CA ALA A 615 35.86 -12.94 8.73
C ALA A 615 36.98 -12.02 8.26
N VAL A 616 36.69 -10.72 8.23
CA VAL A 616 37.76 -9.70 8.20
C VAL A 616 38.68 -10.03 9.39
N PRO A 617 39.95 -10.41 9.16
CA PRO A 617 40.83 -10.81 10.24
C PRO A 617 41.13 -9.59 11.12
N GLY A 618 40.70 -9.60 12.39
CA GLY A 618 41.16 -8.63 13.40
C GLY A 618 40.14 -8.22 14.46
N ASP A 619 38.89 -7.95 14.07
CA ASP A 619 38.02 -7.06 14.90
C ASP A 619 36.68 -7.68 15.31
N GLY A 620 36.45 -8.96 15.00
CA GLY A 620 35.21 -9.65 15.36
C GLY A 620 33.96 -9.19 14.58
N GLY A 621 34.10 -8.42 13.49
CA GLY A 621 33.00 -8.01 12.61
C GLY A 621 32.20 -6.78 13.08
N PHE A 622 32.67 -6.08 14.11
CA PHE A 622 32.06 -4.84 14.57
C PHE A 622 32.50 -3.63 13.74
N ILE A 623 31.59 -2.73 13.42
CA ILE A 623 31.85 -1.50 12.66
C ILE A 623 31.52 -0.28 13.53
N ARG A 624 32.27 0.80 13.35
CA ARG A 624 31.97 2.11 13.91
C ARG A 624 32.01 3.15 12.79
N THR A 625 30.96 3.95 12.68
CA THR A 625 30.88 5.09 11.76
C THR A 625 30.56 6.36 12.55
N ASN A 626 30.30 7.48 11.87
CA ASN A 626 29.91 8.73 12.50
C ASN A 626 28.52 8.67 13.14
N ASP A 627 27.69 7.71 12.73
CA ASP A 627 26.28 7.58 13.07
C ASP A 627 25.91 6.19 13.64
N VAL A 628 26.90 5.31 13.78
CA VAL A 628 26.80 3.98 14.37
C VAL A 628 27.82 3.81 15.49
N ASN A 629 27.34 3.61 16.72
CA ASN A 629 28.19 3.51 17.91
C ASN A 629 28.75 2.09 18.09
N PHE A 630 29.87 1.93 18.80
CA PHE A 630 30.43 0.61 19.12
C PHE A 630 29.83 0.03 20.41
N PRO A 631 29.57 -1.29 20.51
CA PRO A 631 29.74 -2.33 19.49
C PRO A 631 28.53 -2.44 18.55
N PHE A 632 28.76 -2.54 17.24
CA PHE A 632 27.70 -2.73 16.24
C PHE A 632 28.10 -3.75 15.19
N ASP A 633 27.33 -4.83 15.06
CA ASP A 633 27.60 -5.93 14.13
C ASP A 633 26.53 -5.90 13.02
N PRO A 634 26.85 -5.36 11.83
CA PRO A 634 25.90 -5.29 10.71
C PRO A 634 25.67 -6.65 10.04
N TYR A 635 26.51 -7.65 10.31
CA TYR A 635 26.42 -8.98 9.70
C TYR A 635 25.62 -9.96 10.55
N ARG A 636 25.66 -9.81 11.88
CA ARG A 636 24.99 -10.70 12.84
C ARG A 636 24.20 -9.85 13.82
N GLN A 637 23.05 -9.36 13.35
CA GLN A 637 22.18 -8.50 14.15
C GLN A 637 21.60 -9.26 15.36
N PRO A 638 21.49 -8.62 16.53
CA PRO A 638 20.85 -9.22 17.71
C PRO A 638 19.36 -9.50 17.46
N PHE A 639 18.73 -8.66 16.64
CA PHE A 639 17.34 -8.76 16.23
C PHE A 639 17.23 -8.55 14.72
N ALA A 640 16.40 -9.37 14.06
CA ALA A 640 16.05 -9.21 12.65
C ALA A 640 14.53 -9.45 12.51
N PRO A 641 13.75 -8.48 12.00
CA PRO A 641 12.32 -8.62 11.77
C PRO A 641 11.94 -9.76 10.82
N GLY A 642 10.75 -10.36 11.00
CA GLY A 642 10.15 -11.27 10.01
C GLY A 642 10.77 -12.67 9.93
N GLN A 643 11.11 -13.27 11.07
CA GLN A 643 11.88 -14.53 11.17
C GLN A 643 11.14 -15.82 10.78
N SER A 644 9.98 -15.77 10.12
CA SER A 644 9.25 -16.99 9.77
C SER A 644 9.50 -17.44 8.32
N GLU A 645 9.91 -18.71 8.22
CA GLU A 645 9.84 -19.61 7.05
C GLU A 645 10.87 -19.37 5.93
N PRO A 646 11.96 -20.17 5.88
CA PRO A 646 12.92 -20.23 4.77
C PRO A 646 12.25 -20.47 3.41
N ASN A 647 11.07 -21.10 3.41
CA ASN A 647 10.32 -21.50 2.23
C ASN A 647 9.34 -20.43 1.72
N SER A 648 9.06 -19.36 2.49
CA SER A 648 8.09 -18.31 2.11
C SER A 648 8.65 -16.88 2.05
N GLY A 649 9.99 -16.71 2.10
CA GLY A 649 10.66 -15.44 1.76
C GLY A 649 11.40 -14.73 2.91
N GLY A 650 11.11 -15.11 4.16
CA GLY A 650 11.82 -14.63 5.36
C GLY A 650 13.08 -15.46 5.63
N HIS A 651 14.26 -14.97 5.23
CA HIS A 651 15.51 -15.71 5.48
C HIS A 651 16.16 -15.42 6.85
N GLY A 652 15.51 -14.65 7.73
CA GLY A 652 16.07 -14.27 9.03
C GLY A 652 17.42 -13.53 8.96
N ASN A 653 17.76 -13.01 7.77
CA ASN A 653 19.02 -12.35 7.45
C ASN A 653 18.74 -11.13 6.55
N LEU A 654 19.11 -9.95 7.01
CA LEU A 654 18.89 -8.70 6.28
C LEU A 654 19.67 -8.63 4.95
N ASN A 655 20.75 -9.40 4.79
CA ASN A 655 21.56 -9.42 3.56
C ASN A 655 20.93 -10.19 2.39
N SER A 656 19.82 -10.89 2.62
CA SER A 656 19.22 -11.76 1.61
C SER A 656 18.56 -10.97 0.48
N GLY A 657 18.90 -11.30 -0.77
CA GLY A 657 18.34 -10.66 -1.97
C GLY A 657 18.78 -9.21 -2.17
N THR A 658 19.80 -8.73 -1.46
CA THR A 658 20.26 -7.33 -1.51
C THR A 658 21.77 -7.18 -1.28
N LEU A 659 22.23 -5.93 -1.16
CA LEU A 659 23.60 -5.55 -0.83
C LEU A 659 23.90 -5.87 0.64
N PRO A 660 25.17 -6.11 1.00
CA PRO A 660 25.52 -6.32 2.40
C PRO A 660 25.22 -5.09 3.25
N MET A 661 24.68 -5.32 4.44
CA MET A 661 24.33 -4.28 5.40
C MET A 661 25.50 -3.39 5.81
N ALA A 662 26.72 -3.93 5.75
CA ALA A 662 27.94 -3.22 6.05
C ALA A 662 28.46 -2.33 4.90
N ALA A 663 27.84 -2.42 3.70
CA ALA A 663 28.25 -1.62 2.56
C ALA A 663 28.14 -0.12 2.88
N LEU A 664 29.10 0.65 2.39
CA LEU A 664 29.24 2.06 2.66
C LEU A 664 28.58 2.87 1.55
N HIS A 665 27.60 3.67 1.95
CA HIS A 665 27.13 4.81 1.16
C HIS A 665 27.81 6.08 1.68
N HIS A 666 27.67 7.18 0.94
CA HIS A 666 28.23 8.47 1.27
C HIS A 666 27.81 8.97 2.66
N SER A 667 26.55 8.75 3.04
CA SER A 667 25.96 9.31 4.26
C SER A 667 25.90 8.34 5.45
N SER A 668 25.89 7.03 5.22
CA SER A 668 25.70 6.01 6.27
C SER A 668 25.98 4.59 5.73
N LEU A 669 25.93 3.58 6.61
CA LEU A 669 25.85 2.17 6.22
C LEU A 669 24.55 1.85 5.47
N HIS A 670 24.63 0.88 4.55
CA HIS A 670 23.47 0.31 3.86
C HIS A 670 22.43 -0.21 4.86
N TYR A 671 22.86 -0.74 6.02
CA TYR A 671 21.99 -1.13 7.13
C TYR A 671 20.91 -0.12 7.50
N ASN A 672 21.26 1.17 7.51
CA ASN A 672 20.34 2.26 7.83
C ASN A 672 19.57 2.76 6.60
N LEU A 673 20.22 2.77 5.43
CA LEU A 673 19.73 3.40 4.22
C LEU A 673 18.98 2.46 3.27
N HIS A 674 19.02 1.15 3.51
CA HIS A 674 18.49 0.12 2.62
C HIS A 674 17.07 0.45 2.14
N SER A 675 16.14 0.67 3.06
CA SER A 675 14.74 0.98 2.72
C SER A 675 14.47 2.39 2.19
N LEU A 676 15.51 3.21 2.03
CA LEU A 676 15.44 4.50 1.34
C LEU A 676 16.00 4.44 -0.09
N TYR A 677 16.60 3.32 -0.51
CA TYR A 677 17.30 3.26 -1.80
C TYR A 677 16.38 3.57 -2.99
N GLY A 678 15.23 2.90 -3.07
CA GLY A 678 14.22 3.17 -4.09
C GLY A 678 13.66 4.58 -4.03
N HIS A 679 13.46 5.13 -2.82
CA HIS A 679 13.03 6.52 -2.61
C HIS A 679 14.07 7.52 -3.16
N ALA A 680 15.34 7.32 -2.84
CA ALA A 680 16.44 8.17 -3.32
C ALA A 680 16.59 8.11 -4.84
N GLN A 681 16.51 6.92 -5.44
CA GLN A 681 16.51 6.76 -6.90
C GLN A 681 15.29 7.44 -7.54
N ALA A 682 14.09 7.28 -6.98
CA ALA A 682 12.87 7.90 -7.50
C ALA A 682 12.98 9.42 -7.51
N ARG A 683 13.51 10.02 -6.43
CA ARG A 683 13.76 11.47 -6.36
C ARG A 683 14.77 11.91 -7.43
N ALA A 684 15.93 11.28 -7.51
CA ALA A 684 16.96 11.63 -8.51
C ALA A 684 16.44 11.47 -9.95
N THR A 685 15.64 10.44 -10.21
CA THR A 685 15.04 10.18 -11.52
C THR A 685 13.94 11.19 -11.84
N HIS A 686 13.12 11.57 -10.87
CA HIS A 686 12.08 12.59 -11.05
C HIS A 686 12.68 13.93 -11.49
N ASP A 687 13.75 14.36 -10.82
CA ASP A 687 14.47 15.60 -11.15
C ASP A 687 15.10 15.51 -12.56
N ALA A 688 15.72 14.38 -12.88
CA ALA A 688 16.28 14.12 -14.20
C ALA A 688 15.20 14.13 -15.29
N LEU A 689 14.09 13.40 -15.11
CA LEU A 689 12.97 13.34 -16.05
C LEU A 689 12.38 14.72 -16.33
N SER A 690 12.14 15.50 -15.28
CA SER A 690 11.58 16.85 -15.40
C SER A 690 12.47 17.76 -16.26
N SER A 691 13.79 17.62 -16.16
CA SER A 691 14.74 18.40 -16.97
C SER A 691 14.93 17.90 -18.41
N ILE A 692 14.80 16.59 -18.63
CA ILE A 692 14.98 15.94 -19.94
C ILE A 692 13.73 16.10 -20.80
N VAL A 693 12.58 15.69 -20.28
CA VAL A 693 11.28 15.69 -20.99
C VAL A 693 10.62 17.07 -20.95
N LYS A 694 10.91 17.88 -19.91
CA LYS A 694 10.38 19.25 -19.70
C LYS A 694 8.86 19.32 -19.55
N LYS A 695 8.26 18.19 -19.22
CA LYS A 695 6.84 17.97 -18.93
C LYS A 695 6.73 16.98 -17.80
N ARG A 696 5.57 16.95 -17.12
CA ARG A 696 5.21 15.87 -16.21
C ARG A 696 5.24 14.57 -17.00
N SER A 697 5.95 13.59 -16.44
CA SER A 697 6.11 12.25 -17.00
C SER A 697 5.54 11.22 -16.05
N VAL A 698 5.28 10.02 -16.56
CA VAL A 698 5.02 8.87 -15.69
C VAL A 698 6.36 8.36 -15.16
N LEU A 699 6.48 8.33 -13.83
CA LEU A 699 7.54 7.64 -13.11
C LEU A 699 6.89 6.65 -12.16
N LEU A 700 7.17 5.35 -12.32
CA LEU A 700 6.81 4.34 -11.32
C LEU A 700 8.07 3.80 -10.64
N SER A 701 7.97 3.50 -9.35
CA SER A 701 9.04 2.84 -8.58
C SER A 701 8.50 1.58 -7.91
N ARG A 702 9.27 0.48 -7.97
CA ARG A 702 8.91 -0.73 -7.24
C ARG A 702 9.05 -0.50 -5.74
N SER A 703 10.28 -0.28 -5.28
CA SER A 703 10.56 0.03 -3.89
C SER A 703 10.16 1.47 -3.56
N THR A 704 9.52 1.64 -2.41
CA THR A 704 8.99 2.92 -1.95
C THR A 704 9.25 3.12 -0.46
N PHE A 705 9.27 4.38 -0.02
CA PHE A 705 9.29 4.76 1.39
C PHE A 705 8.21 5.82 1.63
N SER A 706 7.87 6.07 2.89
CA SER A 706 7.00 7.20 3.26
C SER A 706 7.44 8.50 2.57
N GLY A 707 6.58 9.07 1.72
CA GLY A 707 6.87 10.28 0.93
C GLY A 707 7.29 10.05 -0.53
N THR A 708 7.49 8.81 -0.97
CA THR A 708 7.82 8.51 -2.40
C THR A 708 6.74 9.01 -3.37
N GLY A 709 5.47 9.12 -2.93
CA GLY A 709 4.37 9.63 -3.74
C GLY A 709 4.56 11.07 -4.25
N ARG A 710 5.46 11.83 -3.63
CA ARG A 710 5.88 13.16 -4.10
C ARG A 710 6.66 13.10 -5.43
N TYR A 711 7.21 11.95 -5.78
CA TYR A 711 8.13 11.80 -6.92
C TYR A 711 7.62 10.78 -7.95
N ALA A 712 7.05 9.67 -7.47
CA ALA A 712 6.71 8.52 -8.29
C ALA A 712 5.39 7.86 -7.86
N GLY A 713 4.74 7.19 -8.80
CA GLY A 713 3.71 6.19 -8.52
C GLY A 713 4.32 4.81 -8.22
N HIS A 714 3.45 3.80 -8.07
CA HIS A 714 3.84 2.43 -7.72
C HIS A 714 2.81 1.43 -8.28
N TRP A 715 3.20 0.16 -8.52
CA TRP A 715 2.27 -0.90 -8.91
C TRP A 715 2.27 -2.02 -7.87
N VAL A 716 1.08 -2.54 -7.55
CA VAL A 716 0.91 -3.58 -6.53
C VAL A 716 0.81 -4.97 -7.17
N GLY A 717 1.25 -5.98 -6.43
CA GLY A 717 1.18 -7.38 -6.87
C GLY A 717 2.12 -7.69 -8.02
N ASP A 718 3.39 -7.29 -7.90
CA ASP A 718 4.43 -7.76 -8.82
C ASP A 718 4.47 -9.30 -8.82
N ASP A 719 4.69 -9.90 -9.98
CA ASP A 719 4.66 -11.35 -10.15
C ASP A 719 3.36 -12.05 -9.67
N ALA A 720 2.24 -11.32 -9.59
CA ALA A 720 0.97 -11.89 -9.17
C ALA A 720 0.48 -12.96 -10.15
N GLU A 721 0.12 -14.13 -9.63
CA GLU A 721 -0.56 -15.18 -10.38
C GLU A 721 -1.91 -14.69 -10.94
N ALA A 722 -2.28 -15.13 -12.14
CA ALA A 722 -3.58 -14.88 -12.74
C ALA A 722 -4.71 -15.62 -11.98
N SER A 723 -5.11 -15.11 -10.82
CA SER A 723 -6.11 -15.72 -9.94
C SER A 723 -7.13 -14.72 -9.39
N TRP A 724 -8.30 -15.23 -8.99
CA TRP A 724 -9.35 -14.43 -8.35
C TRP A 724 -8.97 -13.90 -6.97
N GLU A 725 -8.04 -14.58 -6.28
CA GLU A 725 -7.49 -14.10 -5.01
C GLU A 725 -6.63 -12.86 -5.23
N GLN A 726 -5.73 -12.89 -6.20
CA GLN A 726 -4.88 -11.75 -6.56
C GLN A 726 -5.70 -10.56 -7.06
N LEU A 727 -6.80 -10.80 -7.79
CA LEU A 727 -7.77 -9.76 -8.12
C LEU A 727 -8.30 -9.06 -6.86
N ARG A 728 -8.74 -9.81 -5.83
CA ARG A 728 -9.24 -9.23 -4.57
C ARG A 728 -8.15 -8.48 -3.82
N LEU A 729 -6.98 -9.08 -3.68
CA LEU A 729 -5.84 -8.48 -2.97
C LEU A 729 -5.34 -7.20 -3.65
N SER A 730 -5.42 -7.11 -4.98
CA SER A 730 -5.02 -5.91 -5.71
C SER A 730 -5.86 -4.66 -5.40
N ILE A 731 -7.15 -4.83 -5.09
CA ILE A 731 -8.02 -3.74 -4.66
C ILE A 731 -7.54 -3.24 -3.28
N SER A 732 -7.36 -4.15 -2.33
CA SER A 732 -6.89 -3.84 -0.97
C SER A 732 -5.51 -3.18 -0.98
N GLY A 733 -4.56 -3.69 -1.78
CA GLY A 733 -3.23 -3.09 -1.93
C GLY A 733 -3.29 -1.67 -2.49
N THR A 734 -4.14 -1.42 -3.50
CA THR A 734 -4.29 -0.06 -4.06
C THR A 734 -4.89 0.92 -3.05
N LEU A 735 -5.85 0.47 -2.22
CA LEU A 735 -6.42 1.26 -1.14
C LEU A 735 -5.38 1.60 -0.06
N GLN A 736 -4.50 0.66 0.30
CA GLN A 736 -3.39 0.92 1.23
C GLN A 736 -2.47 2.01 0.68
N MET A 737 -2.02 1.90 -0.57
CA MET A 737 -1.09 2.88 -1.14
C MET A 737 -1.68 4.29 -1.24
N ASN A 738 -3.00 4.41 -1.45
CA ASN A 738 -3.68 5.71 -1.40
C ASN A 738 -3.68 6.31 0.01
N LEU A 739 -3.88 5.50 1.06
CA LEU A 739 -3.72 5.95 2.44
C LEU A 739 -2.28 6.38 2.75
N LEU A 740 -1.29 5.72 2.13
CA LEU A 740 0.13 6.00 2.31
C LEU A 740 0.65 7.19 1.49
N GLY A 741 -0.24 7.95 0.84
CA GLY A 741 0.12 9.13 0.07
C GLY A 741 0.73 8.82 -1.30
N ILE A 742 0.48 7.62 -1.85
CA ILE A 742 0.93 7.21 -3.19
C ILE A 742 -0.33 6.89 -4.03
N PRO A 743 -1.06 7.92 -4.52
CA PRO A 743 -2.33 7.72 -5.18
C PRO A 743 -2.20 7.13 -6.59
N LEU A 744 -1.11 7.38 -7.34
CA LEU A 744 -0.89 6.78 -8.66
C LEU A 744 -0.46 5.31 -8.52
N THR A 745 -1.43 4.47 -8.19
CA THR A 745 -1.24 3.04 -7.94
C THR A 745 -2.37 2.19 -8.52
N GLY A 746 -2.03 0.95 -8.88
CA GLY A 746 -2.93 -0.08 -9.38
C GLY A 746 -2.16 -1.36 -9.71
N PRO A 747 -2.86 -2.46 -10.01
CA PRO A 747 -2.21 -3.74 -10.33
C PRO A 747 -1.84 -3.87 -11.81
N ASN A 748 -1.05 -4.91 -12.09
CA ASN A 748 -1.00 -5.52 -13.42
C ASN A 748 -2.31 -6.30 -13.65
N VAL A 749 -3.22 -5.73 -14.44
CA VAL A 749 -4.53 -6.37 -14.67
C VAL A 749 -4.40 -7.68 -15.44
N CYS A 750 -5.25 -8.64 -15.08
CA CYS A 750 -5.23 -10.03 -15.52
C CYS A 750 -4.15 -10.90 -14.88
N GLY A 751 -3.33 -10.34 -13.99
CA GLY A 751 -2.21 -11.03 -13.38
C GLY A 751 -0.96 -10.93 -14.25
N SER A 752 0.20 -11.12 -13.63
CA SER A 752 1.49 -11.09 -14.32
C SER A 752 1.94 -12.50 -14.72
N ARG A 753 1.72 -13.51 -13.87
CA ARG A 753 2.14 -14.90 -14.12
C ARG A 753 0.97 -15.82 -14.46
N GLY A 754 1.27 -16.84 -15.26
CA GLY A 754 0.28 -17.82 -15.70
C GLY A 754 -0.72 -17.27 -16.71
N ARG A 755 -1.68 -18.12 -17.09
CA ARG A 755 -2.65 -17.79 -18.14
C ARG A 755 -3.98 -17.34 -17.55
N SER A 756 -4.31 -16.06 -17.70
CA SER A 756 -5.64 -15.55 -17.32
C SER A 756 -6.75 -16.19 -18.16
N SER A 757 -7.85 -16.56 -17.51
CA SER A 757 -9.10 -16.89 -18.20
C SER A 757 -9.76 -15.62 -18.76
N THR A 758 -10.62 -15.78 -19.76
CA THR A 758 -11.42 -14.68 -20.33
C THR A 758 -12.27 -13.99 -19.26
N GLU A 759 -12.95 -14.77 -18.41
CA GLU A 759 -13.79 -14.23 -17.35
C GLU A 759 -12.97 -13.43 -16.34
N LEU A 760 -11.85 -14.00 -15.86
CA LEU A 760 -10.97 -13.33 -14.91
C LEU A 760 -10.44 -12.02 -15.49
N CYS A 761 -9.93 -12.03 -16.72
CA CYS A 761 -9.35 -10.83 -17.33
C CYS A 761 -10.39 -9.72 -17.54
N VAL A 762 -11.61 -10.07 -17.97
CA VAL A 762 -12.73 -9.12 -18.06
C VAL A 762 -13.08 -8.55 -16.69
N ARG A 763 -13.23 -9.39 -15.65
CA ARG A 763 -13.57 -8.92 -14.30
C ARG A 763 -12.45 -8.10 -13.67
N TRP A 764 -11.19 -8.42 -13.95
CA TRP A 764 -10.07 -7.64 -13.43
C TRP A 764 -10.00 -6.25 -14.07
N HIS A 765 -10.20 -6.14 -15.39
CA HIS A 765 -10.33 -4.83 -16.04
C HIS A 765 -11.50 -4.03 -15.46
N GLN A 766 -12.65 -4.67 -15.21
CA GLN A 766 -13.80 -4.01 -14.58
C GLN A 766 -13.48 -3.52 -13.16
N ALA A 767 -12.86 -4.38 -12.33
CA ALA A 767 -12.44 -4.03 -10.98
C ALA A 767 -11.41 -2.90 -10.95
N ALA A 768 -10.47 -2.88 -11.89
CA ALA A 768 -9.42 -1.88 -11.97
C ALA A 768 -9.78 -0.61 -12.75
N SER A 769 -10.93 -0.56 -13.43
CA SER A 769 -11.32 0.53 -14.33
C SER A 769 -11.33 1.92 -13.68
N PHE A 770 -11.53 1.99 -12.37
CA PHE A 770 -11.52 3.24 -11.61
C PHE A 770 -10.39 3.29 -10.57
N LEU A 771 -9.45 2.35 -10.59
CA LEU A 771 -8.20 2.46 -9.85
C LEU A 771 -7.26 3.45 -10.56
N PRO A 772 -6.42 4.20 -9.84
CA PRO A 772 -5.69 5.30 -10.46
C PRO A 772 -4.72 4.92 -11.59
N LEU A 773 -3.96 3.82 -11.44
CA LEU A 773 -3.15 3.24 -12.52
C LEU A 773 -3.89 2.04 -13.14
N LEU A 774 -4.03 2.01 -14.47
CA LEU A 774 -4.58 0.88 -15.20
C LEU A 774 -3.57 0.37 -16.24
N ARG A 775 -2.78 -0.62 -15.83
CA ARG A 775 -1.74 -1.25 -16.65
C ARG A 775 -2.00 -2.74 -16.84
N ASN A 776 -1.98 -3.21 -18.08
CA ASN A 776 -1.90 -4.63 -18.41
C ASN A 776 -0.44 -4.96 -18.71
N HIS A 777 0.13 -5.87 -17.93
CA HIS A 777 1.52 -6.28 -18.05
C HIS A 777 1.66 -7.76 -17.67
N ALA A 778 2.14 -8.57 -18.62
CA ALA A 778 2.28 -10.01 -18.51
C ALA A 778 3.75 -10.45 -18.53
N GLU A 779 4.05 -11.52 -17.80
CA GLU A 779 5.31 -12.26 -17.85
C GLU A 779 5.36 -13.25 -19.03
N SER A 780 6.52 -13.88 -19.23
CA SER A 780 6.84 -14.69 -20.42
C SER A 780 6.16 -16.08 -20.49
N ASP A 781 5.46 -16.55 -19.46
CA ASP A 781 5.01 -17.94 -19.30
C ASP A 781 3.64 -18.28 -19.93
N GLY A 782 3.26 -17.58 -21.02
CA GLY A 782 2.03 -17.83 -21.79
C GLY A 782 1.16 -16.60 -22.10
N GLY A 783 1.74 -15.40 -21.96
CA GLY A 783 1.07 -14.12 -21.70
C GLY A 783 0.29 -13.44 -22.82
N LYS A 784 -0.59 -14.14 -23.55
CA LYS A 784 -1.57 -13.47 -24.43
C LYS A 784 -2.78 -13.02 -23.63
N GLN A 785 -2.76 -11.77 -23.15
CA GLN A 785 -3.79 -11.22 -22.27
C GLN A 785 -4.12 -9.75 -22.53
N THR A 786 -3.67 -9.19 -23.64
CA THR A 786 -4.18 -7.90 -24.09
C THR A 786 -5.62 -8.06 -24.59
N PRO A 787 -6.43 -6.99 -24.68
CA PRO A 787 -7.81 -7.12 -25.13
C PRO A 787 -7.98 -7.80 -26.50
N VAL A 788 -6.99 -7.68 -27.40
CA VAL A 788 -7.03 -8.27 -28.75
C VAL A 788 -6.62 -9.75 -28.79
N ASP A 789 -6.16 -10.30 -27.67
CA ASP A 789 -5.84 -11.72 -27.53
C ASP A 789 -7.07 -12.60 -27.26
N PHE A 790 -8.19 -11.99 -26.88
CA PHE A 790 -9.44 -12.68 -26.57
C PHE A 790 -10.41 -12.70 -27.76
N ASP A 791 -11.50 -13.45 -27.62
CA ASP A 791 -12.57 -13.48 -28.62
C ASP A 791 -13.30 -12.13 -28.78
N ALA A 792 -14.12 -12.02 -29.82
CA ALA A 792 -14.81 -10.78 -30.17
C ALA A 792 -15.76 -10.27 -29.07
N ASP A 793 -16.39 -11.16 -28.31
CA ASP A 793 -17.32 -10.79 -27.25
C ASP A 793 -16.56 -10.20 -26.06
N ALA A 794 -15.50 -10.87 -25.63
CA ALA A 794 -14.61 -10.37 -24.59
C ALA A 794 -13.95 -9.05 -24.98
N LEU A 795 -13.43 -8.93 -26.22
CA LEU A 795 -12.86 -7.71 -26.76
C LEU A 795 -13.86 -6.54 -26.71
N ASN A 796 -15.13 -6.77 -27.07
CA ASN A 796 -16.17 -5.76 -27.01
C ASN A 796 -16.46 -5.30 -25.56
N ILE A 797 -16.48 -6.24 -24.62
CA ILE A 797 -16.67 -5.92 -23.19
C ILE A 797 -15.49 -5.12 -22.65
N LEU A 798 -14.26 -5.56 -22.94
CA LEU A 798 -13.02 -4.88 -22.52
C LEU A 798 -12.94 -3.47 -23.10
N ARG A 799 -13.21 -3.32 -24.40
CA ARG A 799 -13.25 -2.00 -25.05
C ARG A 799 -14.29 -1.08 -24.43
N SER A 800 -15.50 -1.57 -24.15
CA SER A 800 -16.55 -0.78 -23.48
C SER A 800 -16.15 -0.39 -22.05
N THR A 801 -15.49 -1.30 -21.34
CA THR A 801 -14.98 -1.10 -19.98
C THR A 801 -13.90 0.00 -19.96
N LEU A 802 -12.96 -0.04 -20.90
CA LEU A 802 -11.91 0.97 -21.06
C LEU A 802 -12.48 2.32 -21.49
N LEU A 803 -13.38 2.38 -22.48
CA LEU A 803 -14.03 3.64 -22.86
C LEU A 803 -14.82 4.26 -21.70
N ARG A 804 -15.42 3.43 -20.84
CA ARG A 804 -16.07 3.92 -19.61
C ARG A 804 -15.07 4.61 -18.69
N ARG A 805 -13.87 4.05 -18.48
CA ARG A 805 -12.82 4.74 -17.72
C ARG A 805 -12.51 6.12 -18.31
N TYR A 806 -12.29 6.19 -19.62
CA TYR A 806 -11.96 7.45 -20.33
C TYR A 806 -13.03 8.53 -20.14
N ARG A 807 -14.29 8.11 -20.02
CA ARG A 807 -15.41 9.02 -19.73
C ARG A 807 -15.31 9.70 -18.36
N TYR A 808 -14.70 9.07 -17.35
CA TYR A 808 -14.60 9.59 -15.98
C TYR A 808 -13.25 10.24 -15.64
N LEU A 809 -12.31 10.30 -16.60
CA LEU A 809 -11.00 10.89 -16.36
C LEU A 809 -11.02 12.36 -15.88
N PRO A 810 -11.94 13.25 -16.30
CA PRO A 810 -11.96 14.62 -15.77
C PRO A 810 -12.18 14.66 -14.25
N TYR A 811 -13.06 13.79 -13.74
CA TYR A 811 -13.30 13.66 -12.31
C TYR A 811 -12.08 13.06 -11.60
N MET A 812 -11.51 11.97 -12.14
CA MET A 812 -10.30 11.36 -11.56
C MET A 812 -9.12 12.34 -11.52
N TYR A 813 -8.94 13.15 -12.57
CA TYR A 813 -7.88 14.15 -12.63
C TYR A 813 -8.11 15.31 -11.64
N THR A 814 -9.37 15.69 -11.43
CA THR A 814 -9.74 16.65 -10.37
C THR A 814 -9.40 16.11 -8.98
N LEU A 815 -9.63 14.83 -8.73
CA LEU A 815 -9.21 14.19 -7.47
C LEU A 815 -7.70 14.13 -7.30
N PHE A 816 -6.93 13.98 -8.39
CA PHE A 816 -5.48 14.09 -8.32
C PHE A 816 -5.00 15.51 -8.00
N TYR A 817 -5.70 16.54 -8.50
CA TYR A 817 -5.46 17.93 -8.08
C TYR A 817 -5.72 18.10 -6.57
N GLU A 818 -6.83 17.54 -6.07
CA GLU A 818 -7.11 17.53 -4.62
C GLU A 818 -6.02 16.79 -3.84
N ALA A 819 -5.56 15.63 -4.32
CA ALA A 819 -4.50 14.85 -3.69
C ALA A 819 -3.18 15.63 -3.66
N HIS A 820 -2.80 16.25 -4.77
CA HIS A 820 -1.58 17.07 -4.86
C HIS A 820 -1.62 18.30 -3.93
N ARG A 821 -2.79 18.97 -3.83
CA ARG A 821 -2.94 20.16 -2.98
C ARG A 821 -3.13 19.83 -1.50
N SER A 822 -3.89 18.80 -1.17
CA SER A 822 -4.38 18.51 0.19
C SER A 822 -3.86 17.19 0.78
N GLY A 823 -3.29 16.29 -0.02
CA GLY A 823 -2.91 14.95 0.43
C GLY A 823 -4.07 13.95 0.44
N SER A 824 -5.28 14.38 0.08
CA SER A 824 -6.47 13.51 0.09
C SER A 824 -6.30 12.27 -0.81
N PRO A 825 -6.74 11.08 -0.37
CA PRO A 825 -6.69 9.88 -1.20
C PRO A 825 -7.61 10.00 -2.42
N VAL A 826 -7.18 9.44 -3.57
CA VAL A 826 -7.96 9.42 -4.81
C VAL A 826 -8.97 8.27 -4.79
N VAL A 827 -8.54 7.07 -4.42
CA VAL A 827 -9.44 5.95 -4.11
C VAL A 827 -9.45 5.63 -2.62
N ARG A 828 -10.63 5.28 -2.10
CA ARG A 828 -10.90 5.29 -0.66
C ARG A 828 -11.69 4.05 -0.24
N PRO A 829 -11.38 3.43 0.91
CA PRO A 829 -12.28 2.50 1.56
C PRO A 829 -13.59 3.18 1.94
N LEU A 830 -14.70 2.42 1.97
CA LEU A 830 -15.99 2.97 2.40
C LEU A 830 -15.93 3.52 3.84
N SER A 831 -15.15 2.88 4.72
CA SER A 831 -14.99 3.32 6.11
C SER A 831 -14.37 4.71 6.27
N PHE A 832 -13.73 5.29 5.25
CA PHE A 832 -13.14 6.63 5.36
C PHE A 832 -14.17 7.73 5.09
N GLU A 833 -15.19 7.43 4.30
CA GLU A 833 -16.33 8.31 4.02
C GLU A 833 -17.49 8.08 5.01
N PHE A 834 -17.54 6.88 5.61
CA PHE A 834 -18.57 6.46 6.56
C PHE A 834 -17.95 5.83 7.82
N PRO A 835 -17.11 6.55 8.59
CA PRO A 835 -16.37 5.97 9.72
C PRO A 835 -17.25 5.49 10.88
N GLY A 836 -18.44 6.09 11.02
CA GLY A 836 -19.46 5.66 12.00
C GLY A 836 -20.23 4.39 11.60
N ASP A 837 -20.12 3.93 10.36
CA ASP A 837 -20.82 2.73 9.89
C ASP A 837 -19.98 1.48 10.14
N LYS A 838 -20.35 0.69 11.15
CA LYS A 838 -19.62 -0.54 11.51
C LYS A 838 -19.52 -1.52 10.33
N ASN A 839 -20.56 -1.62 9.50
CA ASN A 839 -20.59 -2.59 8.39
C ASN A 839 -19.68 -2.16 7.23
N ALA A 840 -19.38 -0.87 7.09
CA ALA A 840 -18.48 -0.36 6.06
C ALA A 840 -17.01 -0.70 6.33
N ARG A 841 -16.65 -1.08 7.57
CA ARG A 841 -15.27 -1.35 8.01
C ARG A 841 -14.66 -2.60 7.40
N ASP A 842 -15.51 -3.62 7.17
CA ASP A 842 -15.09 -4.93 6.67
C ASP A 842 -15.32 -5.08 5.15
N ILE A 843 -15.67 -3.99 4.45
CA ILE A 843 -15.85 -4.00 3.00
C ILE A 843 -14.51 -3.71 2.32
N GLU A 844 -13.91 -4.76 1.74
CA GLU A 844 -12.60 -4.69 1.09
C GLU A 844 -12.65 -4.75 -0.44
N HIS A 845 -13.81 -5.13 -1.00
CA HIS A 845 -13.97 -5.35 -2.45
C HIS A 845 -14.88 -4.31 -3.12
N GLN A 846 -15.42 -3.37 -2.36
CA GLN A 846 -16.01 -2.14 -2.89
C GLN A 846 -15.11 -0.97 -2.51
N TYR A 847 -15.00 -0.01 -3.41
CA TYR A 847 -14.21 1.20 -3.17
C TYR A 847 -14.90 2.43 -3.72
N LEU A 848 -14.47 3.59 -3.25
CA LEU A 848 -14.92 4.89 -3.72
C LEU A 848 -13.80 5.56 -4.52
N LEU A 849 -14.16 6.12 -5.68
CA LEU A 849 -13.33 7.11 -6.38
C LEU A 849 -13.75 8.50 -5.89
N GLY A 850 -12.88 9.12 -5.11
CA GLY A 850 -13.20 10.29 -4.31
C GLY A 850 -14.37 10.02 -3.35
N PRO A 851 -15.17 11.03 -2.99
CA PRO A 851 -16.31 10.85 -2.10
C PRO A 851 -17.61 10.40 -2.81
N ALA A 852 -17.65 10.42 -4.15
CA ALA A 852 -18.90 10.46 -4.90
C ALA A 852 -19.23 9.20 -5.71
N LEU A 853 -18.25 8.41 -6.14
CA LEU A 853 -18.46 7.30 -7.09
C LEU A 853 -18.06 5.96 -6.48
N MET A 854 -19.04 5.10 -6.18
CA MET A 854 -18.81 3.76 -5.65
C MET A 854 -18.73 2.73 -6.76
N VAL A 855 -17.73 1.86 -6.68
CA VAL A 855 -17.49 0.76 -7.60
C VAL A 855 -17.67 -0.56 -6.86
N SER A 856 -18.44 -1.48 -7.44
CA SER A 856 -18.75 -2.78 -6.83
C SER A 856 -18.56 -3.90 -7.86
N PRO A 857 -17.31 -4.36 -8.05
CA PRO A 857 -16.96 -5.39 -9.02
C PRO A 857 -17.40 -6.79 -8.57
N VAL A 858 -17.53 -7.70 -9.54
CA VAL A 858 -17.59 -9.14 -9.28
C VAL A 858 -16.17 -9.65 -9.13
N VAL A 859 -15.89 -10.30 -8.00
CA VAL A 859 -14.54 -10.75 -7.61
C VAL A 859 -14.45 -12.25 -7.34
N HIS A 860 -15.45 -13.02 -7.77
CA HIS A 860 -15.51 -14.48 -7.64
C HIS A 860 -15.88 -15.13 -8.97
N GLU A 861 -15.30 -16.29 -9.23
CA GLU A 861 -15.50 -17.07 -10.45
C GLU A 861 -16.95 -17.51 -10.64
N GLY A 862 -17.47 -17.38 -11.87
CA GLY A 862 -18.81 -17.82 -12.25
C GLY A 862 -19.94 -16.96 -11.67
N ALA A 863 -19.64 -15.92 -10.89
CA ALA A 863 -20.65 -15.07 -10.28
C ALA A 863 -21.31 -14.14 -11.31
N ILE A 864 -22.64 -14.19 -11.36
CA ILE A 864 -23.48 -13.34 -12.22
C ILE A 864 -24.21 -12.24 -11.43
N SER A 865 -23.97 -12.16 -10.13
CA SER A 865 -24.47 -11.10 -9.25
C SER A 865 -23.33 -10.56 -8.38
N ALA A 866 -23.46 -9.31 -7.94
CA ALA A 866 -22.59 -8.68 -6.97
C ALA A 866 -23.40 -8.38 -5.71
N GLU A 867 -22.90 -8.80 -4.55
CA GLU A 867 -23.43 -8.38 -3.25
C GLU A 867 -22.89 -6.99 -2.94
N VAL A 868 -23.76 -5.98 -3.01
CA VAL A 868 -23.37 -4.57 -2.85
C VAL A 868 -23.87 -4.07 -1.50
N TYR A 869 -22.95 -3.59 -0.66
CA TYR A 869 -23.26 -2.81 0.53
C TYR A 869 -23.41 -1.34 0.18
N PHE A 870 -24.51 -0.72 0.59
CA PHE A 870 -24.78 0.72 0.41
C PHE A 870 -24.72 1.44 1.75
N PRO A 871 -23.64 2.19 2.06
CA PRO A 871 -23.56 3.00 3.28
C PRO A 871 -24.64 4.09 3.35
N ASP A 872 -24.75 4.76 4.51
CA ASP A 872 -25.79 5.79 4.77
C ASP A 872 -25.71 7.01 3.83
N ALA A 873 -26.32 6.88 2.66
CA ALA A 873 -26.50 7.94 1.69
C ALA A 873 -27.55 7.50 0.66
N LYS A 874 -28.01 8.46 -0.15
CA LYS A 874 -28.72 8.13 -1.38
C LYS A 874 -27.71 7.69 -2.43
N TRP A 875 -27.99 6.57 -3.10
CA TRP A 875 -27.12 6.00 -4.13
C TRP A 875 -27.91 5.81 -5.41
N TYR A 876 -27.43 6.39 -6.51
CA TYR A 876 -28.06 6.31 -7.82
C TYR A 876 -27.20 5.46 -8.75
N ASP A 877 -27.79 4.58 -9.55
CA ASP A 877 -27.09 3.87 -10.62
C ASP A 877 -26.50 4.90 -11.59
N ALA A 878 -25.19 4.86 -11.80
CA ALA A 878 -24.48 5.89 -12.58
C ALA A 878 -24.84 5.88 -14.08
N HIS A 879 -25.47 4.81 -14.58
CA HIS A 879 -25.85 4.66 -15.97
C HIS A 879 -27.27 5.16 -16.24
N ASN A 880 -28.23 4.76 -15.39
CA ASN A 880 -29.65 5.04 -15.61
C ASN A 880 -30.27 6.00 -14.59
N GLY A 881 -29.53 6.44 -13.58
CA GLY A 881 -29.94 7.42 -12.57
C GLY A 881 -31.00 6.94 -11.58
N LYS A 882 -31.42 5.66 -11.64
CA LYS A 882 -32.39 5.12 -10.67
C LYS A 882 -31.77 4.99 -9.30
N LEU A 883 -32.57 5.26 -8.28
CA LEU A 883 -32.17 5.01 -6.89
C LEU A 883 -31.94 3.50 -6.68
N ALA A 884 -30.77 3.14 -6.16
CA ALA A 884 -30.34 1.75 -6.01
C ALA A 884 -31.02 1.03 -4.84
N LEU A 885 -31.34 1.79 -3.78
CA LEU A 885 -32.07 1.31 -2.61
C LEU A 885 -33.13 2.34 -2.21
N ASP A 886 -34.39 1.94 -2.22
CA ASP A 886 -35.52 2.75 -1.77
C ASP A 886 -36.11 2.12 -0.51
N ALA A 887 -36.31 2.93 0.54
CA ALA A 887 -36.83 2.62 1.88
C ALA A 887 -35.87 2.06 2.96
N ALA A 888 -36.15 2.55 4.18
CA ALA A 888 -35.44 2.38 5.43
C ALA A 888 -35.53 0.96 6.01
N GLY A 889 -34.38 0.34 6.24
CA GLY A 889 -34.24 -0.91 6.98
C GLY A 889 -32.77 -1.18 7.30
N ASP A 890 -32.51 -2.05 8.28
CA ASP A 890 -31.16 -2.39 8.73
C ASP A 890 -30.36 -3.20 7.68
N ASN A 891 -31.03 -3.81 6.69
CA ASN A 891 -30.37 -4.58 5.64
C ASN A 891 -29.96 -3.69 4.46
N ARG A 892 -28.75 -3.11 4.55
CA ARG A 892 -28.12 -2.27 3.52
C ARG A 892 -27.32 -3.05 2.46
N ARG A 893 -27.50 -4.38 2.39
CA ARG A 893 -26.90 -5.24 1.35
C ARG A 893 -27.93 -5.62 0.30
N VAL A 894 -27.54 -5.54 -0.98
CA VAL A 894 -28.38 -5.89 -2.12
C VAL A 894 -27.61 -6.77 -3.10
N SER A 895 -28.23 -7.88 -3.51
CA SER A 895 -27.74 -8.70 -4.61
C SER A 895 -28.16 -8.08 -5.95
N LEU A 896 -27.20 -7.58 -6.72
CA LEU A 896 -27.47 -6.96 -8.02
C LEU A 896 -27.01 -7.86 -9.16
N LEU A 897 -27.91 -8.13 -10.12
CA LEU A 897 -27.58 -8.86 -11.34
C LEU A 897 -26.48 -8.10 -12.12
N THR A 898 -25.34 -8.77 -12.28
CA THR A 898 -24.08 -8.25 -12.81
C THR A 898 -23.49 -9.26 -13.79
N PRO A 899 -24.12 -9.48 -14.97
CA PRO A 899 -23.58 -10.39 -15.99
C PRO A 899 -22.21 -9.89 -16.48
N LEU A 900 -21.49 -10.72 -17.23
CA LEU A 900 -20.10 -10.43 -17.64
C LEU A 900 -19.89 -9.02 -18.25
N PRO A 901 -20.77 -8.45 -19.09
CA PRO A 901 -20.60 -7.10 -19.64
C PRO A 901 -20.86 -5.95 -18.65
N LYS A 902 -21.40 -6.23 -17.46
CA LYS A 902 -21.85 -5.22 -16.50
C LYS A 902 -20.89 -5.11 -15.33
N LEU A 903 -20.63 -3.86 -14.93
CA LEU A 903 -19.97 -3.45 -13.69
C LEU A 903 -20.93 -2.51 -12.95
N GLN A 904 -21.14 -2.75 -11.66
CA GLN A 904 -21.99 -1.90 -10.82
C GLN A 904 -21.21 -0.65 -10.40
N VAL A 905 -21.77 0.51 -10.72
CA VAL A 905 -21.21 1.83 -10.40
C VAL A 905 -22.35 2.73 -9.93
N HIS A 906 -22.18 3.35 -8.77
CA HIS A 906 -23.22 4.16 -8.13
C HIS A 906 -22.69 5.54 -7.74
N LEU A 907 -23.54 6.55 -7.91
CA LEU A 907 -23.28 7.95 -7.56
C LEU A 907 -23.93 8.25 -6.20
N ARG A 908 -23.16 8.83 -5.29
CA ARG A 908 -23.64 9.31 -4.00
C ARG A 908 -24.43 10.60 -4.19
N GLY A 909 -25.59 10.71 -3.54
CA GLY A 909 -26.36 11.95 -3.45
C GLY A 909 -25.55 13.07 -2.80
N GLY A 910 -25.71 14.29 -3.30
CA GLY A 910 -24.96 15.47 -2.88
C GLY A 910 -23.81 15.85 -3.82
N TYR A 911 -23.53 15.05 -4.86
CA TYR A 911 -22.34 15.22 -5.70
C TYR A 911 -22.66 15.43 -7.19
N ILE A 912 -21.79 16.20 -7.85
CA ILE A 912 -21.76 16.41 -9.30
C ILE A 912 -20.45 15.84 -9.84
N ILE A 913 -20.53 14.93 -10.82
CA ILE A 913 -19.37 14.32 -11.46
C ILE A 913 -19.26 14.81 -12.91
N PRO A 914 -18.15 15.46 -13.29
CA PRO A 914 -17.87 15.77 -14.69
C PRO A 914 -17.44 14.51 -15.44
N THR A 915 -18.12 14.24 -16.55
CA THR A 915 -17.75 13.18 -17.50
C THR A 915 -17.49 13.78 -18.87
N GLN A 916 -16.67 13.12 -19.68
CA GLN A 916 -16.30 13.59 -21.01
C GLN A 916 -16.53 12.52 -22.07
N GLN A 917 -16.73 12.94 -23.32
CA GLN A 917 -16.80 12.04 -24.45
C GLN A 917 -15.51 11.21 -24.54
N SER A 918 -15.64 9.89 -24.37
CA SER A 918 -14.53 8.95 -24.43
C SER A 918 -14.09 8.69 -25.87
N LEU A 919 -12.78 8.80 -26.12
CA LEU A 919 -12.11 8.44 -27.36
C LEU A 919 -10.91 7.52 -27.04
N THR A 920 -10.17 7.09 -28.07
CA THR A 920 -9.13 6.06 -27.93
C THR A 920 -7.82 6.53 -27.28
N THR A 921 -7.65 7.83 -27.05
CA THR A 921 -6.51 8.41 -26.31
C THR A 921 -7.00 9.57 -25.44
N THR A 922 -6.25 9.93 -24.39
CA THR A 922 -6.60 11.09 -23.56
C THR A 922 -6.50 12.39 -24.34
N ALA A 923 -5.49 12.56 -25.19
CA ALA A 923 -5.31 13.74 -26.03
C ALA A 923 -6.55 14.05 -26.89
N ARG A 924 -7.22 13.01 -27.41
CA ARG A 924 -8.48 13.15 -28.14
C ARG A 924 -9.66 13.39 -27.19
N SER A 925 -9.76 12.58 -26.13
CA SER A 925 -10.88 12.63 -25.19
C SER A 925 -11.01 13.98 -24.49
N ARG A 926 -9.89 14.62 -24.14
CA ARG A 926 -9.81 15.92 -23.45
C ARG A 926 -10.45 17.09 -24.20
N ARG A 927 -10.63 16.96 -25.52
CA ARG A 927 -11.32 17.95 -26.36
C ARG A 927 -12.78 17.57 -26.64
N GLY A 928 -13.21 16.42 -26.13
CA GLY A 928 -14.56 15.92 -26.27
C GLY A 928 -15.55 16.71 -25.42
N ALA A 929 -16.82 16.64 -25.79
CA ALA A 929 -17.89 17.31 -25.05
C ALA A 929 -18.04 16.75 -23.63
N LEU A 930 -18.40 17.63 -22.69
CA LEU A 930 -18.65 17.30 -21.30
C LEU A 930 -20.13 16.99 -21.05
N THR A 931 -20.37 16.11 -20.09
CA THR A 931 -21.68 15.80 -19.50
C THR A 931 -21.53 15.78 -17.99
N LEU A 932 -22.37 16.54 -17.29
CA LEU A 932 -22.39 16.54 -15.82
C LEU A 932 -23.45 15.56 -15.32
N LEU A 933 -23.02 14.63 -14.46
CA LEU A 933 -23.91 13.73 -13.73
C LEU A 933 -24.15 14.32 -12.34
N VAL A 934 -25.39 14.70 -12.06
CA VAL A 934 -25.78 15.38 -10.81
C VAL A 934 -26.66 14.42 -10.02
N ALA A 935 -26.20 14.00 -8.85
CA ALA A 935 -26.98 13.17 -7.93
C ALA A 935 -27.46 14.02 -6.76
N LEU A 936 -28.77 14.34 -6.70
CA LEU A 936 -29.30 15.17 -5.61
C LEU A 936 -29.34 14.37 -4.29
N ASP A 937 -28.96 15.03 -3.20
CA ASP A 937 -29.23 14.51 -1.86
C ASP A 937 -30.69 14.77 -1.48
N THR A 938 -31.55 13.78 -1.71
CA THR A 938 -32.98 13.87 -1.42
C THR A 938 -33.32 13.72 0.06
N SER A 939 -32.35 13.37 0.91
CA SER A 939 -32.52 13.33 2.37
C SER A 939 -32.62 14.73 2.97
N GLN A 940 -32.05 15.73 2.31
CA GLN A 940 -32.13 17.13 2.72
C GLN A 940 -33.50 17.71 2.42
N LYS A 941 -33.91 18.70 3.23
CA LYS A 941 -35.16 19.44 3.01
C LYS A 941 -35.22 20.06 1.61
N THR A 942 -34.11 20.65 1.18
CA THR A 942 -33.87 21.21 -0.15
C THR A 942 -32.81 20.37 -0.86
N PRO A 943 -33.19 19.46 -1.76
CA PRO A 943 -32.25 18.59 -2.44
C PRO A 943 -31.18 19.39 -3.19
N SER A 944 -29.93 19.05 -2.96
CA SER A 944 -28.80 19.77 -3.54
C SER A 944 -27.66 18.84 -3.94
N ALA A 945 -26.78 19.33 -4.81
CA ALA A 945 -25.55 18.65 -5.20
C ALA A 945 -24.46 19.66 -5.58
N TYR A 946 -23.21 19.29 -5.33
CA TYR A 946 -22.03 20.10 -5.60
C TYR A 946 -20.92 19.28 -6.26
N GLY A 947 -20.11 19.92 -7.12
CA GLY A 947 -18.90 19.30 -7.62
C GLY A 947 -17.95 20.30 -8.26
N GLU A 948 -16.76 19.82 -8.60
CA GLU A 948 -15.67 20.63 -9.13
C GLU A 948 -15.11 20.02 -10.41
N LEU A 949 -14.45 20.85 -11.22
CA LEU A 949 -13.65 20.42 -12.35
C LEU A 949 -12.37 21.25 -12.42
N TYR A 950 -11.23 20.56 -12.31
CA TYR A 950 -9.90 21.11 -12.55
C TYR A 950 -9.48 20.89 -14.01
N VAL A 951 -8.98 21.95 -14.66
CA VAL A 951 -8.47 21.89 -16.04
C VAL A 951 -7.16 22.67 -16.16
N ASP A 952 -6.11 22.00 -16.63
CA ASP A 952 -4.86 22.59 -17.10
C ASP A 952 -4.53 22.01 -18.50
N ASP A 953 -3.31 22.22 -18.99
CA ASP A 953 -2.83 21.62 -20.25
C ASP A 953 -2.55 20.11 -20.16
N GLY A 954 -2.63 19.51 -18.98
CA GLY A 954 -2.51 18.09 -18.75
C GLY A 954 -1.09 17.57 -18.50
N ASP A 955 -0.04 18.33 -18.80
CA ASP A 955 1.34 17.82 -18.68
C ASP A 955 2.42 18.87 -18.34
N SER A 956 2.10 20.14 -18.17
CA SER A 956 3.09 21.13 -17.70
C SER A 956 3.61 20.82 -16.30
N LEU A 957 4.93 20.94 -16.07
CA LEU A 957 5.60 20.63 -14.79
C LEU A 957 4.96 21.30 -13.56
N SER A 958 4.76 22.61 -13.61
CA SER A 958 4.34 23.42 -12.46
C SER A 958 2.99 24.11 -12.69
N ALA A 959 2.05 23.44 -13.36
CA ALA A 959 0.78 24.06 -13.73
C ALA A 959 0.01 24.59 -12.51
N VAL A 960 0.08 23.91 -11.36
CA VAL A 960 -0.61 24.30 -10.13
C VAL A 960 0.12 25.44 -9.42
N GLU A 961 1.43 25.34 -9.25
CA GLU A 961 2.27 26.33 -8.58
C GLU A 961 2.36 27.65 -9.36
N ASP A 962 2.46 27.57 -10.69
CA ASP A 962 2.48 28.74 -11.58
C ASP A 962 1.08 29.31 -11.82
N HIS A 963 0.04 28.74 -11.20
CA HIS A 963 -1.34 29.15 -11.38
C HIS A 963 -1.81 29.10 -12.86
N ARG A 964 -1.33 28.13 -13.64
CA ARG A 964 -1.69 27.89 -15.06
C ARG A 964 -2.76 26.81 -15.21
N TYR A 965 -3.82 26.93 -14.42
CA TYR A 965 -4.98 26.05 -14.44
C TYR A 965 -6.28 26.87 -14.28
N SER A 966 -7.42 26.25 -14.51
CA SER A 966 -8.73 26.80 -14.22
C SER A 966 -9.52 25.81 -13.34
N LEU A 967 -10.27 26.35 -12.38
CA LEU A 967 -11.08 25.58 -11.43
C LEU A 967 -12.53 26.07 -11.47
N MET A 968 -13.43 25.17 -11.85
CA MET A 968 -14.86 25.43 -11.97
C MET A 968 -15.62 24.72 -10.88
N HIS A 969 -16.56 25.42 -10.26
CA HIS A 969 -17.49 24.87 -9.27
C HIS A 969 -18.89 24.79 -9.88
N PHE A 970 -19.58 23.68 -9.62
CA PHE A 970 -20.95 23.43 -10.06
C PHE A 970 -21.85 23.26 -8.85
N GLY A 971 -23.07 23.79 -8.93
CA GLY A 971 -24.08 23.63 -7.88
C GLY A 971 -25.47 23.47 -8.49
N VAL A 972 -26.21 22.47 -8.02
CA VAL A 972 -27.62 22.27 -8.33
C VAL A 972 -28.43 22.28 -7.05
N LEU A 973 -29.57 22.98 -7.06
CA LEU A 973 -30.49 23.09 -5.95
C LEU A 973 -31.93 22.99 -6.44
N GLN A 974 -32.73 22.13 -5.80
CA GLN A 974 -34.17 22.10 -6.00
C GLN A 974 -34.85 22.97 -4.92
N ASN A 975 -35.22 24.20 -5.30
CA ASN A 975 -35.77 25.22 -4.40
C ASN A 975 -37.21 24.93 -3.96
N SER A 976 -38.01 24.34 -4.86
CA SER A 976 -39.39 23.93 -4.63
C SER A 976 -39.69 22.64 -5.41
N SER A 977 -40.87 22.05 -5.22
CA SER A 977 -41.34 20.90 -6.00
C SER A 977 -41.30 21.12 -7.52
N ASP A 978 -41.29 22.37 -7.96
CA ASP A 978 -41.52 22.76 -9.36
C ASP A 978 -40.32 23.52 -9.95
N THR A 979 -39.22 23.71 -9.20
CA THR A 979 -38.09 24.55 -9.63
C THR A 979 -36.73 23.94 -9.30
N VAL A 980 -35.89 23.82 -10.33
CA VAL A 980 -34.49 23.39 -10.22
C VAL A 980 -33.58 24.49 -10.76
N ASP A 981 -32.60 24.89 -9.95
CA ASP A 981 -31.60 25.89 -10.28
C ASP A 981 -30.24 25.22 -10.44
N PHE A 982 -29.58 25.44 -11.57
CA PHE A 982 -28.23 24.98 -11.87
C PHE A 982 -27.30 26.16 -12.13
N LYS A 983 -26.17 26.23 -11.43
CA LYS A 983 -25.19 27.31 -11.56
C LYS A 983 -23.79 26.73 -11.67
N ASN A 984 -22.93 27.36 -12.46
CA ASN A 984 -21.49 27.22 -12.31
C ASN A 984 -20.85 28.55 -11.91
N SER A 985 -19.64 28.48 -11.35
CA SER A 985 -18.77 29.63 -11.13
C SER A 985 -17.33 29.25 -11.38
N ILE A 986 -16.54 30.17 -11.91
CA ILE A 986 -15.11 29.97 -12.16
C ILE A 986 -14.36 30.53 -10.94
N LYS A 987 -13.87 29.65 -10.07
CA LYS A 987 -13.14 30.08 -8.85
C LYS A 987 -11.74 30.56 -9.16
N PHE A 988 -11.13 29.96 -10.17
CA PHE A 988 -9.80 30.32 -10.62
C PHE A 988 -9.74 30.20 -12.14
N HIS A 989 -9.19 31.22 -12.80
CA HIS A 989 -9.09 31.29 -14.26
C HIS A 989 -7.66 31.67 -14.66
N GLY A 990 -6.75 30.70 -14.64
CA GLY A 990 -5.36 30.84 -15.08
C GLY A 990 -5.03 30.08 -16.37
N TYR A 991 -5.99 29.31 -16.91
CA TYR A 991 -5.81 28.53 -18.14
C TYR A 991 -6.95 28.76 -19.13
N ALA A 992 -6.60 29.00 -20.40
CA ALA A 992 -7.53 29.28 -21.50
C ALA A 992 -7.23 28.43 -22.76
N GLY A 993 -6.62 27.26 -22.59
CA GLY A 993 -6.31 26.36 -23.72
C GLY A 993 -7.53 25.67 -24.32
N PRO A 994 -7.34 24.82 -25.34
CA PRO A 994 -8.44 24.25 -26.13
C PRO A 994 -9.39 23.37 -25.30
N GLU A 995 -8.94 22.77 -24.21
CA GLU A 995 -9.79 21.99 -23.29
C GLU A 995 -10.87 22.85 -22.62
N MET A 996 -10.61 24.14 -22.43
CA MET A 996 -11.61 25.09 -21.90
C MET A 996 -12.70 25.44 -22.91
N GLN A 997 -12.48 25.12 -24.19
CA GLN A 997 -13.44 25.31 -25.28
C GLN A 997 -14.34 24.07 -25.49
N ALA A 998 -14.18 23.03 -24.68
CA ALA A 998 -15.06 21.86 -24.74
C ALA A 998 -16.50 22.25 -24.39
N ASP A 999 -17.45 21.83 -25.24
CA ASP A 999 -18.87 22.08 -25.04
C ASP A 999 -19.39 21.32 -23.82
N LEU A 1000 -20.12 22.01 -22.94
CA LEU A 1000 -21.04 21.35 -22.02
C LEU A 1000 -22.31 20.98 -22.79
N LYS A 1001 -22.47 19.71 -23.19
CA LYS A 1001 -23.61 19.31 -24.03
C LYS A 1001 -24.86 18.96 -23.24
N GLU A 1002 -24.67 18.35 -22.07
CA GLU A 1002 -25.76 17.72 -21.33
C GLU A 1002 -25.51 17.79 -19.82
N VAL A 1003 -26.59 17.97 -19.05
CA VAL A 1003 -26.60 17.85 -17.60
C VAL A 1003 -27.72 16.89 -17.23
N ARG A 1004 -27.40 15.81 -16.50
CA ARG A 1004 -28.36 14.82 -16.03
C ARG A 1004 -28.51 14.96 -14.52
N VAL A 1005 -29.71 15.32 -14.06
CA VAL A 1005 -30.03 15.51 -12.65
C VAL A 1005 -30.88 14.34 -12.16
N TYR A 1006 -30.39 13.58 -11.21
CA TYR A 1006 -31.03 12.41 -10.60
C TYR A 1006 -31.66 12.76 -9.26
N GLY A 1007 -32.82 12.16 -8.96
CA GLY A 1007 -33.55 12.35 -7.71
C GLY A 1007 -34.33 13.66 -7.65
N VAL A 1008 -34.82 14.16 -8.77
CA VAL A 1008 -35.66 15.37 -8.81
C VAL A 1008 -37.04 15.03 -8.26
N ARG A 1009 -37.50 15.75 -7.23
CA ARG A 1009 -38.85 15.54 -6.67
C ARG A 1009 -39.90 15.93 -7.72
N GLY A 1010 -40.71 14.96 -8.14
CA GLY A 1010 -41.57 15.07 -9.31
C GLY A 1010 -42.95 15.71 -9.11
N GLU A 1011 -43.32 16.16 -7.90
CA GLU A 1011 -44.68 16.67 -7.62
C GLU A 1011 -45.09 17.87 -8.51
N GLY A 1012 -44.11 18.67 -8.95
CA GLY A 1012 -44.31 19.78 -9.89
C GLY A 1012 -44.16 19.43 -11.37
N PHE A 1013 -43.53 18.29 -11.69
CA PHE A 1013 -43.07 17.98 -13.04
C PHE A 1013 -44.00 17.00 -13.74
N ALA A 1014 -44.62 17.43 -14.84
CA ALA A 1014 -45.41 16.52 -15.67
C ALA A 1014 -44.53 15.39 -16.23
N ALA A 1015 -45.00 14.14 -16.12
CA ALA A 1015 -44.25 12.97 -16.55
C ALA A 1015 -43.92 13.04 -18.05
N ASN A 1016 -42.63 12.86 -18.39
CA ASN A 1016 -42.13 12.86 -19.77
C ASN A 1016 -42.42 14.18 -20.52
N SER A 1017 -42.39 15.32 -19.81
CA SER A 1017 -42.64 16.65 -20.37
C SER A 1017 -41.35 17.37 -20.77
N SER A 1018 -41.44 18.17 -21.84
CA SER A 1018 -40.42 19.16 -22.22
C SER A 1018 -40.79 20.51 -21.60
N MET A 1019 -39.85 21.17 -20.94
CA MET A 1019 -40.05 22.47 -20.28
C MET A 1019 -39.16 23.56 -20.88
N ASN A 1020 -39.57 24.80 -20.68
CA ASN A 1020 -38.74 25.96 -21.00
C ASN A 1020 -37.75 26.19 -19.85
N ALA A 1021 -36.46 26.20 -20.18
CA ALA A 1021 -35.40 26.58 -19.26
C ALA A 1021 -34.69 27.84 -19.80
N THR A 1022 -34.48 28.82 -18.92
CA THR A 1022 -33.80 30.06 -19.27
C THR A 1022 -32.36 29.96 -18.83
N LEU A 1023 -31.44 30.00 -19.79
CA LEU A 1023 -30.01 30.19 -19.54
C LEU A 1023 -29.73 31.68 -19.42
N LEU A 1024 -29.20 32.13 -18.29
CA LEU A 1024 -28.60 33.43 -18.11
C LEU A 1024 -27.08 33.24 -18.15
N SER A 1025 -26.44 33.64 -19.25
CA SER A 1025 -24.98 33.64 -19.35
C SER A 1025 -24.42 35.04 -19.13
N SER A 1026 -23.37 35.15 -18.31
CA SER A 1026 -22.60 36.39 -18.16
C SER A 1026 -21.44 36.34 -19.16
N SER A 1027 -21.68 36.77 -20.40
CA SER A 1027 -20.57 37.15 -21.28
C SER A 1027 -20.07 38.54 -20.86
N GLY A 1028 -18.76 38.73 -20.70
CA GLY A 1028 -18.16 40.01 -20.33
C GLY A 1028 -18.74 41.21 -21.10
N GLU A 1029 -18.95 42.30 -20.37
CA GLU A 1029 -19.43 43.63 -20.81
C GLU A 1029 -20.75 43.72 -21.62
N GLY A 1030 -21.64 42.73 -21.54
CA GLY A 1030 -22.97 42.78 -22.17
C GLY A 1030 -24.14 42.41 -21.24
N SER A 1031 -25.36 42.82 -21.59
CA SER A 1031 -26.59 42.39 -20.92
C SER A 1031 -26.76 40.85 -21.01
N PRO A 1032 -27.27 40.16 -19.97
CA PRO A 1032 -27.46 38.71 -19.97
C PRO A 1032 -28.20 38.23 -21.22
N ARG A 1033 -27.67 37.22 -21.90
CA ARG A 1033 -28.36 36.59 -23.03
C ARG A 1033 -29.25 35.46 -22.51
N GLU A 1034 -30.55 35.57 -22.75
CA GLU A 1034 -31.50 34.47 -22.53
C GLU A 1034 -31.48 33.52 -23.72
N LEU A 1035 -31.12 32.25 -23.47
CA LEU A 1035 -31.16 31.18 -24.46
C LEU A 1035 -32.11 30.08 -23.97
N ALA A 1036 -32.90 29.53 -24.90
CA ALA A 1036 -33.82 28.44 -24.61
C ALA A 1036 -33.05 27.11 -24.52
N VAL A 1037 -32.94 26.57 -23.31
CA VAL A 1037 -32.38 25.23 -23.05
C VAL A 1037 -33.51 24.20 -23.07
N LYS A 1038 -33.24 23.01 -23.62
CA LYS A 1038 -34.23 21.92 -23.60
C LYS A 1038 -34.15 21.20 -22.25
N ALA A 1039 -35.26 21.09 -21.55
CA ALA A 1039 -35.37 20.36 -20.30
C ALA A 1039 -36.40 19.24 -20.42
N GLU A 1040 -36.00 17.99 -20.19
CA GLU A 1040 -36.87 16.81 -20.29
C GLU A 1040 -36.88 16.04 -18.96
N TYR A 1041 -38.07 15.81 -18.41
CA TYR A 1041 -38.22 15.08 -17.14
C TYR A 1041 -38.74 13.65 -17.35
N PHE A 1042 -37.98 12.65 -16.88
CA PHE A 1042 -38.29 11.23 -16.95
C PHE A 1042 -38.76 10.72 -15.58
N ALA A 1043 -40.08 10.63 -15.39
CA ALA A 1043 -40.68 10.30 -14.10
C ALA A 1043 -40.32 8.89 -13.59
N GLN A 1044 -40.10 7.91 -14.48
CA GLN A 1044 -39.74 6.54 -14.08
C GLN A 1044 -38.36 6.42 -13.40
N SER A 1045 -37.49 7.42 -13.60
CA SER A 1045 -36.14 7.47 -13.05
C SER A 1045 -35.90 8.75 -12.25
N GLU A 1046 -36.94 9.55 -11.99
CA GLU A 1046 -36.86 10.85 -11.31
C GLU A 1046 -35.72 11.73 -11.85
N MET A 1047 -35.57 11.74 -13.18
CA MET A 1047 -34.41 12.33 -13.86
C MET A 1047 -34.82 13.54 -14.69
N LEU A 1048 -34.11 14.65 -14.51
CA LEU A 1048 -34.18 15.80 -15.39
C LEU A 1048 -32.94 15.85 -16.29
N VAL A 1049 -33.14 15.87 -17.59
CA VAL A 1049 -32.07 16.03 -18.58
C VAL A 1049 -32.16 17.40 -19.20
N LEU A 1050 -31.08 18.17 -19.06
CA LEU A 1050 -30.90 19.45 -19.70
C LEU A 1050 -29.96 19.25 -20.90
N SER A 1051 -30.33 19.79 -22.07
CA SER A 1051 -29.56 19.69 -23.31
C SER A 1051 -29.68 20.94 -24.16
N ARG A 1052 -28.79 21.09 -25.17
CA ARG A 1052 -28.65 22.32 -25.98
C ARG A 1052 -28.20 23.52 -25.15
N PHE A 1053 -27.22 23.31 -24.27
CA PHE A 1053 -26.57 24.40 -23.55
C PHE A 1053 -25.67 25.21 -24.48
N ASP A 1054 -24.95 24.57 -25.41
CA ASP A 1054 -24.01 25.18 -26.35
C ASP A 1054 -23.13 26.27 -25.70
N VAL A 1055 -22.73 26.03 -24.43
CA VAL A 1055 -21.83 26.89 -23.66
C VAL A 1055 -20.52 26.14 -23.43
N PRO A 1056 -19.36 26.77 -23.68
CA PRO A 1056 -18.07 26.24 -23.28
C PRO A 1056 -17.97 26.11 -21.75
N VAL A 1057 -17.27 25.09 -21.27
CA VAL A 1057 -17.08 24.88 -19.82
C VAL A 1057 -16.39 26.06 -19.11
N GLY A 1058 -15.59 26.84 -19.86
CA GLY A 1058 -14.90 28.03 -19.37
C GLY A 1058 -15.75 29.29 -19.23
N GLN A 1059 -17.07 29.21 -19.37
CA GLN A 1059 -17.98 30.35 -19.20
C GLN A 1059 -18.95 30.13 -18.04
N GLU A 1060 -19.23 31.21 -17.29
CA GLU A 1060 -20.24 31.20 -16.23
C GLU A 1060 -21.66 31.29 -16.79
N PHE A 1061 -22.56 30.54 -16.16
CA PHE A 1061 -23.97 30.46 -16.51
C PHE A 1061 -24.84 30.08 -15.31
N HIS A 1062 -26.12 30.45 -15.42
CA HIS A 1062 -27.19 30.03 -14.52
C HIS A 1062 -28.37 29.55 -15.36
N VAL A 1063 -28.80 28.32 -15.14
CA VAL A 1063 -30.03 27.77 -15.71
C VAL A 1063 -31.08 27.60 -14.62
N LYS A 1064 -32.25 28.17 -14.86
CA LYS A 1064 -33.45 27.95 -14.04
C LYS A 1064 -34.48 27.17 -14.83
N VAL A 1065 -34.93 26.06 -14.27
CA VAL A 1065 -35.99 25.21 -14.84
C VAL A 1065 -37.21 25.35 -13.95
N VAL A 1066 -38.34 25.73 -14.56
CA VAL A 1066 -39.63 25.84 -13.87
C VAL A 1066 -40.61 24.90 -14.56
N ALA A 1067 -41.22 24.01 -13.78
CA ALA A 1067 -42.20 23.09 -14.31
C ALA A 1067 -43.48 23.82 -14.73
N GLN A 1068 -44.11 23.36 -15.82
CA GLN A 1068 -45.43 23.84 -16.22
C GLN A 1068 -46.52 23.06 -15.48
N PRO A 1069 -47.56 23.72 -14.93
CA PRO A 1069 -48.66 23.03 -14.29
C PRO A 1069 -49.29 22.02 -15.26
N ALA A 1070 -49.51 20.79 -14.80
CA ALA A 1070 -50.24 19.79 -15.58
C ALA A 1070 -51.61 20.38 -15.98
N ALA A 1071 -51.89 20.49 -17.28
CA ALA A 1071 -53.19 20.92 -17.76
C ALA A 1071 -54.26 19.98 -17.19
N THR A 1072 -55.13 20.52 -16.34
CA THR A 1072 -56.36 19.82 -15.92
C THR A 1072 -57.11 19.38 -17.18
N PRO A 1073 -57.54 18.12 -17.31
CA PRO A 1073 -58.38 17.73 -18.43
C PRO A 1073 -59.63 18.60 -18.41
N GLU A 1074 -59.82 19.39 -19.47
CA GLU A 1074 -60.99 20.25 -19.62
C GLU A 1074 -62.24 19.41 -19.43
N GLY A 1075 -63.03 19.80 -18.42
CA GLY A 1075 -64.28 19.15 -18.08
C GLY A 1075 -65.16 19.05 -19.32
N GLY A 1076 -65.52 17.81 -19.66
CA GLY A 1076 -66.50 17.51 -20.68
C GLY A 1076 -67.75 18.35 -20.46
N LYS A 1077 -68.06 19.19 -21.45
CA LYS A 1077 -69.30 19.95 -21.53
C LYS A 1077 -70.48 19.00 -21.34
N LYS A 1078 -71.29 19.30 -20.33
CA LYS A 1078 -72.68 18.85 -20.25
C LYS A 1078 -73.42 19.32 -21.50
N GLU A 1079 -73.76 18.38 -22.39
CA GLU A 1079 -74.92 18.53 -23.27
C GLU A 1079 -76.05 17.68 -22.71
N THR A 1080 -77.12 18.36 -22.29
CA THR A 1080 -78.39 17.80 -21.86
C THR A 1080 -79.44 18.03 -22.94
N GLY A 1081 -80.11 16.95 -23.36
CA GLY A 1081 -81.41 16.94 -24.03
C GLY A 1081 -81.32 16.92 -25.56
N VAL A 1082 -82.14 16.20 -26.34
CA VAL A 1082 -83.41 15.47 -26.15
C VAL A 1082 -83.58 14.58 -27.40
N GLY A 1083 -84.23 13.40 -27.28
CA GLY A 1083 -85.00 12.85 -28.41
C GLY A 1083 -84.89 11.35 -28.70
N ALA A 1084 -85.78 10.58 -28.06
CA ALA A 1084 -86.41 9.31 -28.45
C ALA A 1084 -86.06 8.66 -29.81
N ASN A 1085 -85.77 7.35 -29.85
CA ASN A 1085 -86.78 6.26 -29.94
C ASN A 1085 -86.15 4.85 -30.07
N ALA A 1086 -86.74 3.93 -29.30
CA ALA A 1086 -86.90 2.46 -29.47
C ALA A 1086 -85.97 1.64 -30.39
N SER A 1087 -85.41 0.54 -29.88
CA SER A 1087 -86.03 -0.81 -29.99
C SER A 1087 -85.13 -1.95 -29.44
N GLY A 1088 -85.75 -2.92 -28.75
CA GLY A 1088 -85.31 -4.33 -28.57
C GLY A 1088 -84.27 -4.59 -27.47
N LYS A 1089 -84.66 -5.01 -26.25
CA LYS A 1089 -84.85 -6.42 -25.79
C LYS A 1089 -83.63 -7.30 -26.10
N SER A 1090 -83.01 -8.00 -25.16
CA SER A 1090 -83.51 -8.73 -23.99
C SER A 1090 -82.34 -8.92 -23.02
N GLY A 1091 -82.47 -8.71 -21.71
CA GLY A 1091 -83.25 -9.55 -20.79
C GLY A 1091 -82.32 -10.69 -20.31
N SER A 1092 -82.13 -10.95 -19.04
CA SER A 1092 -82.94 -10.67 -17.86
C SER A 1092 -82.08 -11.08 -16.65
N GLU A 1093 -82.00 -10.24 -15.61
CA GLU A 1093 -82.71 -10.40 -14.31
C GLU A 1093 -81.92 -11.32 -13.37
N GLU A 1094 -81.85 -11.16 -12.05
CA GLU A 1094 -82.39 -10.31 -10.98
C GLU A 1094 -81.71 -10.91 -9.72
N GLU A 1095 -81.66 -10.40 -8.50
CA GLU A 1095 -82.29 -9.36 -7.69
C GLU A 1095 -81.38 -9.28 -6.43
N ALA A 1096 -81.12 -8.10 -5.85
CA ALA A 1096 -81.75 -7.58 -4.63
C ALA A 1096 -81.68 -8.55 -3.41
N GLU A 1097 -81.33 -8.17 -2.18
CA GLU A 1097 -81.70 -6.97 -1.43
C GLU A 1097 -81.07 -7.05 0.00
N LYS A 1098 -80.94 -5.89 0.69
CA LYS A 1098 -80.90 -5.67 2.16
C LYS A 1098 -79.70 -6.26 2.97
N GLY A 1099 -79.15 -5.64 4.00
CA GLY A 1099 -79.45 -4.43 4.76
C GLY A 1099 -78.61 -4.42 6.05
N ALA A 1100 -77.96 -3.28 6.32
CA ALA A 1100 -77.53 -2.65 7.57
C ALA A 1100 -77.02 -3.44 8.82
N ALA A 1101 -75.81 -3.01 9.25
CA ALA A 1101 -75.38 -2.58 10.60
C ALA A 1101 -74.94 -3.60 11.68
N GLY A 1102 -73.72 -3.37 12.22
CA GLY A 1102 -73.38 -3.68 13.61
C GLY A 1102 -71.93 -4.11 13.90
N GLY A 1103 -71.12 -3.18 14.42
CA GLY A 1103 -70.11 -3.37 15.49
C GLY A 1103 -68.91 -4.31 15.28
N ASN A 1104 -67.69 -3.77 15.28
CA ASN A 1104 -66.44 -4.53 15.18
C ASN A 1104 -65.48 -4.23 16.34
N THR A 1105 -65.01 -5.30 17.02
CA THR A 1105 -63.60 -5.66 17.37
C THR A 1105 -63.57 -6.59 18.63
N PRO A 1106 -62.54 -7.43 18.83
CA PRO A 1106 -62.18 -8.56 17.95
C PRO A 1106 -61.83 -9.85 18.74
N ALA A 1107 -62.02 -11.03 18.13
CA ALA A 1107 -61.28 -12.24 18.53
C ALA A 1107 -61.18 -13.28 17.39
N GLU A 1108 -59.96 -13.80 17.25
CA GLU A 1108 -59.39 -14.85 16.41
C GLU A 1108 -60.30 -15.92 15.77
N LYS A 1109 -60.07 -16.23 14.48
CA LYS A 1109 -59.44 -17.51 14.02
C LYS A 1109 -59.39 -17.68 12.49
N LYS A 1110 -58.25 -18.28 12.08
CA LYS A 1110 -57.78 -18.85 10.80
C LYS A 1110 -58.82 -19.46 9.82
N LYS A 1111 -58.61 -19.21 8.52
CA LYS A 1111 -58.89 -20.11 7.35
C LYS A 1111 -57.73 -19.95 6.35
N LYS A 1112 -56.83 -20.94 6.17
CA LYS A 1112 -56.84 -22.05 5.18
C LYS A 1112 -57.20 -21.63 3.75
N SER A 1113 -56.18 -21.52 2.89
CA SER A 1113 -56.31 -21.64 1.42
C SER A 1113 -55.86 -23.04 0.97
N ILE A 1114 -56.50 -23.49 -0.11
CA ILE A 1114 -56.32 -24.79 -0.76
C ILE A 1114 -55.37 -24.56 -1.94
N PHE A 1115 -54.27 -25.33 -2.03
CA PHE A 1115 -53.38 -25.34 -3.20
C PHE A 1115 -53.72 -26.50 -4.13
N SER A 1116 -53.69 -26.21 -5.44
CA SER A 1116 -53.96 -27.14 -6.54
C SER A 1116 -52.89 -28.22 -6.68
N VAL A 1117 -53.34 -29.47 -6.81
CA VAL A 1117 -52.55 -30.72 -6.91
C VAL A 1117 -51.67 -30.79 -8.18
N THR A 1118 -51.87 -29.91 -9.16
CA THR A 1118 -51.10 -29.91 -10.42
C THR A 1118 -49.68 -29.31 -10.29
N GLY A 1119 -49.41 -28.46 -9.29
CA GLY A 1119 -48.08 -27.86 -9.08
C GLY A 1119 -47.06 -28.82 -8.44
N ILE A 1120 -47.54 -29.77 -7.64
CA ILE A 1120 -46.65 -30.67 -6.86
C ILE A 1120 -46.04 -31.75 -7.76
N VAL A 1121 -46.77 -32.23 -8.77
CA VAL A 1121 -46.26 -33.25 -9.72
C VAL A 1121 -45.11 -32.70 -10.57
N GLY A 1122 -45.16 -31.42 -10.97
CA GLY A 1122 -44.08 -30.79 -11.75
C GLY A 1122 -42.78 -30.62 -10.96
N ILE A 1123 -42.87 -30.31 -9.67
CA ILE A 1123 -41.69 -30.14 -8.80
C ILE A 1123 -41.03 -31.50 -8.53
N VAL A 1124 -41.82 -32.55 -8.27
CA VAL A 1124 -41.28 -33.89 -8.00
C VAL A 1124 -40.58 -34.47 -9.22
N VAL A 1125 -41.13 -34.28 -10.43
CA VAL A 1125 -40.49 -34.73 -11.68
C VAL A 1125 -39.22 -33.95 -11.98
N GLY A 1126 -39.20 -32.63 -11.71
CA GLY A 1126 -38.00 -31.79 -11.86
C GLY A 1126 -36.87 -32.19 -10.91
N CYS A 1127 -37.19 -32.46 -9.64
CA CYS A 1127 -36.21 -32.90 -8.65
C CYS A 1127 -35.63 -34.29 -8.96
N ALA A 1128 -36.45 -35.22 -9.46
CA ALA A 1128 -35.97 -36.55 -9.86
C ALA A 1128 -35.02 -36.49 -11.07
N PHE A 1129 -35.28 -35.59 -12.02
CA PHE A 1129 -34.42 -35.38 -13.19
C PHE A 1129 -33.07 -34.75 -12.80
N LEU A 1130 -33.09 -33.79 -11.88
CA LEU A 1130 -31.87 -33.15 -11.36
C LEU A 1130 -31.01 -34.15 -10.57
N ALA A 1131 -31.63 -35.00 -9.74
CA ALA A 1131 -30.93 -36.04 -9.00
C ALA A 1131 -30.28 -37.09 -9.92
N ALA A 1132 -30.94 -37.46 -11.02
CA ALA A 1132 -30.38 -38.38 -12.01
C ALA A 1132 -29.14 -37.78 -12.73
N ILE A 1133 -29.16 -36.49 -13.05
CA ILE A 1133 -28.02 -35.79 -13.66
C ILE A 1133 -26.83 -35.75 -12.70
N ILE A 1134 -27.08 -35.43 -11.43
CA ILE A 1134 -26.04 -35.41 -10.38
C ILE A 1134 -25.44 -36.81 -10.20
N LEU A 1135 -26.26 -37.87 -10.21
CA LEU A 1135 -25.79 -39.25 -10.08
C LEU A 1135 -24.89 -39.66 -11.26
N VAL A 1136 -25.25 -39.28 -12.49
CA VAL A 1136 -24.42 -39.54 -13.69
C VAL A 1136 -23.10 -38.77 -13.62
N PHE A 1137 -23.11 -37.54 -13.10
CA PHE A 1137 -21.90 -36.73 -12.95
C PHE A 1137 -20.94 -37.31 -11.90
N LEU A 1138 -21.47 -37.78 -10.77
CA LEU A 1138 -20.70 -38.44 -9.72
C LEU A 1138 -20.12 -39.79 -10.17
N LEU A 1139 -20.89 -40.58 -10.93
CA LEU A 1139 -20.41 -41.84 -11.52
C LEU A 1139 -19.31 -41.63 -12.57
N ARG A 1140 -19.38 -40.54 -13.36
CA ARG A 1140 -18.31 -40.14 -14.30
C ARG A 1140 -17.05 -39.69 -13.58
N ARG A 1141 -17.17 -38.96 -12.45
CA ARG A 1141 -16.02 -38.53 -11.64
C ARG A 1141 -15.32 -39.73 -10.98
N ARG A 1142 -16.08 -40.72 -10.51
CA ARG A 1142 -15.52 -41.94 -9.89
C ARG A 1142 -14.78 -42.85 -10.88
N ARG A 1143 -15.15 -42.85 -12.17
CA ARG A 1143 -14.43 -43.59 -13.23
C ARG A 1143 -13.13 -42.93 -13.69
N ARG A 1144 -12.92 -41.64 -13.45
CA ARG A 1144 -11.67 -40.93 -13.83
C ARG A 1144 -10.57 -40.98 -12.76
N GLY A 1145 -10.89 -41.42 -11.54
CA GLY A 1145 -9.93 -41.49 -10.43
C GLY A 1145 -9.12 -42.79 -10.30
N TYR A 1146 -9.15 -43.69 -11.29
CA TYR A 1146 -8.51 -45.02 -11.20
C TYR A 1146 -7.47 -45.33 -12.30
N ASN A 1147 -7.10 -44.35 -13.14
CA ASN A 1147 -6.14 -44.58 -14.26
C ASN A 1147 -4.88 -43.69 -14.22
N THR A 1148 -4.52 -43.15 -13.07
CA THR A 1148 -3.22 -42.50 -12.86
C THR A 1148 -2.80 -42.73 -11.43
N LEU A 1149 -2.09 -43.86 -11.23
CA LEU A 1149 -1.13 -44.11 -10.17
C LEU A 1149 0.14 -44.57 -10.89
#